data_AF-A0A024VX22-F1
#
_entry.id   AF-A0A024VX22-F1
#
_cell.length_a   1.000
_cell.length_b   1.000
_cell.length_c   1.000
_cell.angle_alpha   90.00
_cell.angle_beta   90.00
_cell.angle_gamma   90.00
#
_symmetry.space_group_name_H-M   'P 1'
#
loop_
_entity.id
_entity.type
_entity.pdbx_description
1 polymer ?
#
loop_
_entity_poly.entity_id
_entity_poly.type
_entity_poly.pdbx_seq_one_letter_code
_entity_poly.pdbx_strand_id
1 'polypeptide(L)'
;RRKLYIGKIKEWAEIQLKSQVGGDGDSSSSSETPSQPSSSSESSPEGASPSHLRAGVDTALRDAFIQSAAVETFFLWHRYKKEWEQRNKKSQNEVGGVLSSTPYIGSDSDDSDPDPQTQLQQTGTIPTDFLRLMFYTLGDYRDICVGNTNIVEAAVSSTEDQKTAMKKIQEKIQQILPKNGGTSPGGNDPKTWWERNAKDIWEGMLCALSYNTENITKDEEVSTQLTKKKKSDYDYNKVKFIGGPNDGTTLSKFVEIPQFIRWFEEWSEDFCRKRKYKLKELKEECNGVNENGYQKYCSGDGYVCADNELRHNDMFAGLDCPGCHEKCRKYKKWIKNKEKEFDNQRIKYVKEFQKLKANSINNVLDQKFYNYIKNHSSVDKFLSSLNQGKECEDNSDQDNKIDFSNPQKMFNPSTYCKACPLYGVTCSDTGECTVKIINNENDTKVKPTDINILVDDSATKETDNDLEKYCTTCRLYKDLRKQKWECQYMNEIYKCELKNLENSQYYDEKIPFNILFHRWLIDFIQYYNKSKKEITRCRKKGENKCDCIQKWLNKKSKEWDTIKKYYKQNFQSDDEHIASRLNSFFEQGPFYSLVEEAKKVVDEENKRDGLWGCTGNITCDTEEDQKELGDFITNLIKELQKKIGECKSEHSGKPPQTSCEMPPLSDDENPEPLDPDDDNLVDDAQHRAPRFCPKEDICKDGKVDCTKVGKGNSKLIHVPIDPDNTNGKSHRNKDGNGTNCAGIPTGESNIKWKNNEDNEYTILSEGIYVSPRRQKLCVKGLQEAQDQNDLRDKLLTAAANDAYNLAIKYNDYKDNYTVPPCHALKYSFYDYQHMILGKDPLEPDNNGTGLALKTLFGGNTDDGKPGSEVRKDFWDKYKSCVWSAMKCGYEKGRKNGKTNAPSIDDCKNDVPTEFDGFSQFFMWFTEWSEDFCNQRKKQLEILKDKCDKCDVNHGTCKNESECKECQNQCKKYKDWLATWKGHYNKQKVKFKTDKEYPEYKKDGEVQNSDNGYEYLNKKLEKFCQSGTSEKCNYNCMNETSSTNNEMPKSMDDEPEEVRDKCSCVPDECNALSVNDSGFPDVSVFGGGVSDKKKCKGFEEHLPKKMESPQSDRTNDILKTTIPVGIALALGSIAFLYLK
;
A
#
# COMPACT_ATOMS: atom_id res chain seq x y z
N ARG A 1 -3.31 -20.27 7.78
CA ARG A 1 -3.52 -20.43 9.24
C ARG A 1 -2.29 -20.08 10.11
N ARG A 2 -1.05 -20.04 9.59
CA ARG A 2 0.18 -19.90 10.44
C ARG A 2 0.37 -18.56 11.18
N LYS A 3 -0.55 -17.60 11.05
CA LYS A 3 -0.58 -16.36 11.85
C LYS A 3 -1.84 -16.42 12.72
N LEU A 4 -1.73 -16.99 13.92
CA LEU A 4 -2.82 -17.12 14.88
C LEU A 4 -3.13 -15.76 15.53
N TYR A 5 -4.40 -15.38 15.65
CA TYR A 5 -4.77 -14.15 16.33
C TYR A 5 -4.53 -14.24 17.84
N ILE A 6 -3.62 -13.41 18.36
CA ILE A 6 -3.30 -13.33 19.81
C ILE A 6 -3.51 -11.92 20.38
N GLY A 7 -4.25 -11.06 19.66
CA GLY A 7 -4.34 -9.63 19.97
C GLY A 7 -4.80 -9.34 21.40
N LYS A 8 -5.84 -10.02 21.88
CA LYS A 8 -6.34 -9.82 23.25
C LYS A 8 -5.42 -10.39 24.32
N ILE A 9 -4.73 -11.49 24.04
CA ILE A 9 -3.68 -12.04 24.92
C ILE A 9 -2.50 -11.06 25.01
N LYS A 10 -2.13 -10.42 23.89
CA LYS A 10 -1.07 -9.40 23.84
C LYS A 10 -1.47 -8.14 24.61
N GLU A 11 -2.67 -7.60 24.37
CA GLU A 11 -3.22 -6.45 25.11
C GLU A 11 -3.23 -6.72 26.62
N TRP A 12 -3.71 -7.90 27.03
CA TRP A 12 -3.69 -8.32 28.43
C TRP A 12 -2.26 -8.31 28.99
N ALA A 13 -1.29 -8.90 28.30
CA ALA A 13 0.09 -8.96 28.75
C ALA A 13 0.73 -7.56 28.88
N GLU A 14 0.42 -6.64 27.96
CA GLU A 14 0.87 -5.24 28.00
C GLU A 14 0.27 -4.45 29.16
N ILE A 15 -1.00 -4.68 29.50
CA ILE A 15 -1.64 -4.07 30.67
C ILE A 15 -0.93 -4.55 31.95
N GLN A 16 -0.65 -5.84 32.06
CA GLN A 16 0.08 -6.39 33.21
C GLN A 16 1.52 -5.86 33.32
N LEU A 17 2.15 -5.46 32.21
CA LEU A 17 3.48 -4.83 32.19
C LEU A 17 3.46 -3.40 32.75
N LYS A 18 2.41 -2.62 32.48
CA LYS A 18 2.29 -1.22 32.93
C LYS A 18 2.00 -1.11 34.44
N SER A 19 1.30 -2.09 35.02
CA SER A 19 0.92 -2.08 36.44
C SER A 19 2.09 -2.32 37.43
N GLN A 20 3.29 -2.69 36.97
CA GLN A 20 4.46 -2.93 37.84
C GLN A 20 5.38 -1.72 38.04
N VAL A 21 5.21 -0.62 37.29
CA VAL A 21 6.15 0.53 37.31
C VAL A 21 5.72 1.62 38.32
N GLY A 22 4.60 1.46 39.02
CA GLY A 22 4.03 2.47 39.92
C GLY A 22 4.36 2.35 41.41
N GLY A 23 5.31 1.51 41.81
CA GLY A 23 5.57 1.25 43.23
C GLY A 23 7.04 1.04 43.56
N ASP A 24 7.80 2.13 43.61
CA ASP A 24 8.90 2.34 44.56
C ASP A 24 9.24 3.84 44.57
N GLY A 25 9.30 4.42 45.78
CA GLY A 25 9.10 5.84 46.03
C GLY A 25 10.33 6.74 45.88
N ASP A 26 10.08 8.04 46.07
CA ASP A 26 11.14 8.96 46.49
C ASP A 26 10.63 9.93 47.55
N SER A 27 11.48 10.16 48.54
CA SER A 27 11.23 10.88 49.78
C SER A 27 12.08 12.14 49.81
N SER A 28 11.47 13.33 49.89
CA SER A 28 11.91 14.43 50.78
C SER A 28 11.08 15.71 50.65
N SER A 29 10.72 16.23 51.82
CA SER A 29 10.07 17.47 52.25
C SER A 29 10.18 18.77 51.43
N SER A 30 9.08 19.55 51.40
CA SER A 30 8.98 20.88 52.07
C SER A 30 7.54 21.45 52.13
N SER A 31 7.08 21.62 53.38
CA SER A 31 6.29 22.71 54.01
C SER A 31 5.17 23.50 53.28
N GLU A 32 4.04 23.55 54.02
CA GLU A 32 3.05 24.65 54.22
C GLU A 32 1.73 24.70 53.41
N THR A 33 0.65 24.31 54.12
CA THR A 33 -0.80 24.59 53.96
C THR A 33 -1.16 26.00 54.49
N PRO A 34 -2.43 26.53 54.48
CA PRO A 34 -3.72 26.02 53.94
C PRO A 34 -4.68 27.08 53.31
N SER A 35 -5.76 26.64 52.64
CA SER A 35 -7.14 27.09 52.93
C SER A 35 -8.24 26.22 52.27
N GLN A 36 -9.09 25.63 53.12
CA GLN A 36 -10.42 25.05 52.81
C GLN A 36 -11.52 26.12 52.99
N PRO A 37 -12.78 25.86 52.54
CA PRO A 37 -13.79 25.30 53.46
C PRO A 37 -14.63 24.13 52.89
N SER A 38 -14.66 23.02 53.65
CA SER A 38 -15.81 22.23 54.16
C SER A 38 -17.21 22.38 53.50
N SER A 39 -17.98 21.30 53.28
CA SER A 39 -18.55 20.46 54.35
C SER A 39 -19.19 19.12 53.85
N SER A 40 -18.92 18.04 54.60
CA SER A 40 -19.73 16.85 55.03
C SER A 40 -20.87 16.28 54.15
N SER A 41 -21.14 14.97 54.03
CA SER A 41 -20.67 13.72 54.69
C SER A 41 -21.45 12.52 54.08
N GLU A 42 -20.83 11.35 53.86
CA GLU A 42 -21.26 10.02 54.38
C GLU A 42 -20.63 8.79 53.66
N SER A 43 -20.11 7.89 54.49
CA SER A 43 -19.83 6.44 54.35
C SER A 43 -18.91 5.89 53.25
N SER A 44 -17.74 5.43 53.68
CA SER A 44 -16.88 4.43 53.00
C SER A 44 -17.39 3.01 53.20
N PRO A 45 -16.99 2.06 52.32
CA PRO A 45 -16.60 0.73 52.76
C PRO A 45 -15.15 0.36 52.41
N GLU A 46 -14.45 -0.05 53.46
CA GLU A 46 -13.35 -1.03 53.64
C GLU A 46 -12.50 -1.53 52.44
N GLY A 47 -11.19 -1.57 52.71
CA GLY A 47 -10.13 -1.95 51.78
C GLY A 47 -10.13 -3.41 51.34
N ALA A 48 -9.83 -3.62 50.05
CA ALA A 48 -9.71 -4.93 49.44
C ALA A 48 -8.41 -5.65 49.84
N SER A 49 -8.54 -6.90 50.29
CA SER A 49 -7.45 -7.82 50.61
C SER A 49 -6.73 -8.33 49.33
N PRO A 50 -5.44 -8.76 49.39
CA PRO A 50 -4.64 -9.19 48.22
C PRO A 50 -5.25 -10.33 47.36
N SER A 51 -6.20 -11.08 47.91
CA SER A 51 -6.95 -12.14 47.22
C SER A 51 -7.91 -11.63 46.15
N HIS A 52 -8.49 -10.43 46.31
CA HIS A 52 -9.42 -9.85 45.33
C HIS A 52 -8.72 -9.31 44.07
N LEU A 53 -7.49 -8.80 44.21
CA LEU A 53 -6.68 -8.36 43.07
C LEU A 53 -6.25 -9.52 42.17
N ARG A 54 -6.00 -10.70 42.74
CA ARG A 54 -5.55 -11.90 42.00
C ARG A 54 -6.67 -12.58 41.21
N ALA A 55 -7.91 -12.55 41.71
CA ALA A 55 -9.09 -13.07 41.02
C ALA A 55 -9.44 -12.26 39.74
N GLY A 56 -9.21 -10.95 39.76
CA GLY A 56 -9.40 -10.08 38.59
C GLY A 56 -8.44 -10.39 37.44
N VAL A 57 -7.17 -10.69 37.76
CA VAL A 57 -6.13 -11.01 36.76
C VAL A 57 -6.38 -12.37 36.09
N ASP A 58 -6.81 -13.37 36.85
CA ASP A 58 -7.19 -14.70 36.35
C ASP A 58 -8.38 -14.63 35.36
N THR A 59 -9.40 -13.84 35.73
CA THR A 59 -10.59 -13.60 34.90
C THR A 59 -10.21 -12.87 33.60
N ALA A 60 -9.38 -11.83 33.69
CA ALA A 60 -8.92 -11.09 32.52
C ALA A 60 -8.08 -11.94 31.56
N LEU A 61 -7.26 -12.87 32.08
CA LEU A 61 -6.51 -13.83 31.25
C LEU A 61 -7.47 -14.78 30.52
N ARG A 62 -8.47 -15.31 31.23
CA ARG A 62 -9.49 -16.19 30.63
C ARG A 62 -10.22 -15.49 29.50
N ASP A 63 -10.70 -14.27 29.76
CA ASP A 63 -11.45 -13.48 28.79
C ASP A 63 -10.58 -13.13 27.56
N ALA A 64 -9.29 -12.86 27.75
CA ALA A 64 -8.34 -12.63 26.67
C ALA A 64 -8.17 -13.86 25.75
N PHE A 65 -8.10 -15.06 26.33
CA PHE A 65 -8.06 -16.32 25.55
C PHE A 65 -9.38 -16.57 24.80
N ILE A 66 -10.52 -16.39 25.46
CA ILE A 66 -11.85 -16.55 24.85
C ILE A 66 -12.00 -15.61 23.66
N GLN A 67 -11.72 -14.32 23.86
CA GLN A 67 -11.87 -13.32 22.80
C GLN A 67 -10.90 -13.57 21.63
N SER A 68 -9.65 -13.95 21.93
CA SER A 68 -8.68 -14.27 20.88
C SER A 68 -9.14 -15.45 20.03
N ALA A 69 -9.54 -16.55 20.68
CA ALA A 69 -9.99 -17.76 19.99
C ALA A 69 -11.30 -17.55 19.21
N ALA A 70 -12.23 -16.75 19.74
CA ALA A 70 -13.45 -16.37 19.05
C ALA A 70 -13.16 -15.56 17.77
N VAL A 71 -12.29 -14.55 17.87
CA VAL A 71 -11.88 -13.72 16.71
C VAL A 71 -11.19 -14.58 15.66
N GLU A 72 -10.24 -15.44 16.04
CA GLU A 72 -9.60 -16.39 15.12
C GLU A 72 -10.63 -17.31 14.44
N THR A 73 -11.61 -17.83 15.19
CA THR A 73 -12.63 -18.72 14.64
C THR A 73 -13.55 -18.01 13.65
N PHE A 74 -13.96 -16.78 13.95
CA PHE A 74 -14.74 -15.94 13.05
C PHE A 74 -14.01 -15.70 11.72
N PHE A 75 -12.72 -15.39 11.81
CA PHE A 75 -11.83 -15.18 10.69
C PHE A 75 -11.63 -16.44 9.83
N LEU A 76 -11.39 -17.59 10.47
CA LEU A 76 -11.31 -18.88 9.80
C LEU A 76 -12.64 -19.22 9.10
N TRP A 77 -13.77 -18.96 9.74
CA TRP A 77 -15.09 -19.26 9.18
C TRP A 77 -15.39 -18.42 7.94
N HIS A 78 -15.07 -17.11 7.99
CA HIS A 78 -15.21 -16.23 6.83
C HIS A 78 -14.41 -16.74 5.63
N ARG A 79 -13.13 -17.05 5.86
CA ARG A 79 -12.24 -17.56 4.82
C ARG A 79 -12.73 -18.89 4.25
N TYR A 80 -13.15 -19.83 5.11
CA TYR A 80 -13.68 -21.12 4.69
C TYR A 80 -14.88 -20.98 3.75
N LYS A 81 -15.80 -20.07 4.05
CA LYS A 81 -16.94 -19.76 3.19
C LYS A 81 -16.53 -19.15 1.85
N LYS A 82 -15.57 -18.20 1.84
CA LYS A 82 -15.07 -17.62 0.59
C LYS A 82 -14.35 -18.64 -0.30
N GLU A 83 -13.56 -19.54 0.28
CA GLU A 83 -12.95 -20.67 -0.43
C GLU A 83 -14.02 -21.63 -0.98
N TRP A 84 -15.14 -21.85 -0.27
CA TRP A 84 -16.27 -22.62 -0.79
C TRP A 84 -17.02 -21.90 -1.92
N GLU A 85 -17.31 -20.60 -1.78
CA GLU A 85 -17.98 -19.78 -2.81
C GLU A 85 -17.19 -19.78 -4.12
N GLN A 86 -15.86 -19.61 -4.04
CA GLN A 86 -14.98 -19.63 -5.21
C GLN A 86 -15.04 -20.96 -5.95
N ARG A 87 -15.09 -22.08 -5.23
CA ARG A 87 -15.14 -23.43 -5.81
C ARG A 87 -16.48 -23.75 -6.50
N ASN A 88 -17.57 -23.03 -6.18
CA ASN A 88 -18.93 -23.40 -6.57
C ASN A 88 -19.67 -22.37 -7.47
N LYS A 89 -19.02 -21.30 -7.97
CA LYS A 89 -19.65 -20.30 -8.87
C LYS A 89 -19.90 -20.86 -10.29
N LYS A 90 -21.15 -20.84 -10.78
CA LYS A 90 -21.51 -21.00 -12.22
C LYS A 90 -21.63 -19.63 -12.90
N SER A 91 -21.13 -19.47 -14.14
CA SER A 91 -21.16 -18.19 -14.87
C SER A 91 -22.54 -17.86 -15.47
N GLN A 92 -22.99 -16.62 -15.32
CA GLN A 92 -23.97 -15.98 -16.19
C GLN A 92 -23.22 -14.96 -17.05
N ASN A 93 -23.23 -15.14 -18.37
CA ASN A 93 -22.65 -14.21 -19.35
C ASN A 93 -23.58 -13.02 -19.58
N GLU A 94 -23.05 -11.79 -19.57
CA GLU A 94 -23.51 -10.69 -20.42
C GLU A 94 -22.36 -9.73 -20.81
N VAL A 95 -21.95 -9.86 -22.07
CA VAL A 95 -21.31 -8.98 -23.08
C VAL A 95 -20.59 -7.67 -22.66
N GLY A 96 -19.29 -7.58 -23.00
CA GLY A 96 -18.55 -6.33 -23.21
C GLY A 96 -17.02 -6.49 -23.04
N GLY A 97 -16.28 -6.79 -24.11
CA GLY A 97 -14.90 -7.27 -24.04
C GLY A 97 -13.82 -6.26 -23.63
N VAL A 98 -12.93 -6.69 -22.72
CA VAL A 98 -11.45 -6.75 -22.81
C VAL A 98 -11.00 -7.81 -21.78
N LEU A 99 -10.03 -8.65 -22.17
CA LEU A 99 -9.44 -9.81 -21.46
C LEU A 99 -9.64 -9.87 -19.93
N SER A 100 -10.56 -10.74 -19.51
CA SER A 100 -10.68 -11.23 -18.13
C SER A 100 -10.83 -12.74 -18.19
N SER A 101 -9.72 -13.47 -17.97
CA SER A 101 -9.71 -14.93 -17.88
C SER A 101 -10.25 -15.36 -16.52
N THR A 102 -11.53 -15.72 -16.48
CA THR A 102 -12.13 -16.48 -15.37
C THR A 102 -12.80 -17.75 -15.91
N PRO A 103 -12.76 -18.89 -15.20
CA PRO A 103 -13.00 -20.21 -15.80
C PRO A 103 -14.49 -20.59 -15.85
N TYR A 104 -14.81 -21.33 -16.91
CA TYR A 104 -16.05 -22.05 -17.14
C TYR A 104 -16.10 -23.33 -16.26
N ILE A 105 -17.09 -23.47 -15.37
CA ILE A 105 -17.34 -24.72 -14.63
C ILE A 105 -18.40 -25.52 -15.39
N GLY A 106 -17.96 -26.41 -16.28
CA GLY A 106 -18.78 -27.45 -16.88
C GLY A 106 -19.00 -28.58 -15.87
N SER A 107 -20.25 -28.86 -15.54
CA SER A 107 -20.67 -29.90 -14.60
C SER A 107 -20.72 -31.26 -15.27
N ASP A 108 -20.00 -32.23 -14.72
CA ASP A 108 -20.37 -33.66 -14.73
C ASP A 108 -19.75 -34.36 -13.50
N SER A 109 -20.30 -34.04 -12.33
CA SER A 109 -20.31 -34.92 -11.16
C SER A 109 -21.34 -34.38 -10.16
N ASP A 110 -22.34 -35.20 -9.86
CA ASP A 110 -23.58 -34.90 -9.12
C ASP A 110 -23.38 -34.77 -7.58
N ASP A 111 -22.30 -34.13 -7.14
CA ASP A 111 -22.00 -33.88 -5.71
C ASP A 111 -21.65 -32.40 -5.52
N SER A 112 -22.67 -31.53 -5.51
CA SER A 112 -22.50 -30.16 -5.05
C SER A 112 -22.37 -30.17 -3.52
N ASP A 113 -21.18 -29.92 -3.00
CA ASP A 113 -20.96 -29.70 -1.56
C ASP A 113 -21.98 -28.66 -1.05
N PRO A 114 -22.78 -28.95 -0.01
CA PRO A 114 -23.80 -28.03 0.47
C PRO A 114 -23.18 -26.71 0.96
N ASP A 115 -23.89 -25.59 0.77
CA ASP A 115 -23.45 -24.29 1.30
C ASP A 115 -23.21 -24.37 2.82
N PRO A 116 -21.96 -24.10 3.28
CA PRO A 116 -21.59 -24.20 4.68
C PRO A 116 -22.46 -23.35 5.62
N GLN A 117 -22.87 -22.16 5.16
CA GLN A 117 -23.68 -21.25 5.96
C GLN A 117 -25.12 -21.79 6.12
N THR A 118 -25.72 -22.27 5.03
CA THR A 118 -27.03 -22.90 5.01
C THR A 118 -27.05 -24.16 5.88
N GLN A 119 -26.03 -25.02 5.78
CA GLN A 119 -25.91 -26.23 6.59
C GLN A 119 -25.89 -25.89 8.09
N LEU A 120 -25.12 -24.87 8.48
CA LEU A 120 -25.01 -24.39 9.84
C LEU A 120 -26.34 -23.81 10.35
N GLN A 121 -27.03 -23.01 9.54
CA GLN A 121 -28.33 -22.39 9.89
C GLN A 121 -29.45 -23.43 10.07
N GLN A 122 -29.60 -24.35 9.10
CA GLN A 122 -30.71 -25.28 9.07
C GLN A 122 -30.55 -26.41 10.09
N THR A 123 -29.35 -26.98 10.19
CA THR A 123 -29.12 -28.22 10.95
C THR A 123 -28.22 -28.05 12.17
N GLY A 124 -27.57 -26.89 12.33
CA GLY A 124 -26.52 -26.70 13.34
C GLY A 124 -25.28 -27.57 13.08
N THR A 125 -25.12 -28.11 11.88
CA THR A 125 -23.99 -28.97 11.52
C THR A 125 -22.81 -28.12 11.08
N ILE A 126 -21.69 -28.22 11.78
CA ILE A 126 -20.43 -27.61 11.40
C ILE A 126 -19.76 -28.52 10.36
N PRO A 127 -19.37 -28.01 9.18
CA PRO A 127 -18.66 -28.82 8.18
C PRO A 127 -17.44 -29.50 8.78
N THR A 128 -17.25 -30.80 8.51
CA THR A 128 -16.20 -31.61 9.15
C THR A 128 -14.80 -31.01 8.97
N ASP A 129 -14.50 -30.48 7.79
CA ASP A 129 -13.20 -29.88 7.48
C ASP A 129 -12.96 -28.60 8.29
N PHE A 130 -14.02 -27.82 8.50
CA PHE A 130 -13.94 -26.63 9.33
C PHE A 130 -13.82 -26.98 10.82
N LEU A 131 -14.53 -28.02 11.27
CA LEU A 131 -14.41 -28.51 12.65
C LEU A 131 -12.97 -28.98 12.95
N ARG A 132 -12.29 -29.63 12.00
CA ARG A 132 -10.86 -29.97 12.11
C ARG A 132 -9.99 -28.73 12.33
N LEU A 133 -10.23 -27.64 11.58
CA LEU A 133 -9.52 -26.37 11.78
C LEU A 133 -9.70 -25.82 13.19
N MET A 134 -10.91 -25.90 13.75
CA MET A 134 -11.17 -25.48 15.13
C MET A 134 -10.40 -26.31 16.15
N PHE A 135 -10.29 -27.63 15.95
CA PHE A 135 -9.49 -28.52 16.81
C PHE A 135 -8.01 -28.14 16.82
N TYR A 136 -7.43 -27.91 15.63
CA TYR A 136 -6.04 -27.46 15.51
C TYR A 136 -5.82 -26.12 16.21
N THR A 137 -6.72 -25.16 16.00
CA THR A 137 -6.66 -23.82 16.59
C THR A 137 -6.72 -23.85 18.12
N LEU A 138 -7.63 -24.64 18.70
CA LEU A 138 -7.69 -24.77 20.16
C LEU A 138 -6.43 -25.43 20.73
N GLY A 139 -5.86 -26.41 20.02
CA GLY A 139 -4.58 -27.02 20.38
C GLY A 139 -3.43 -26.00 20.40
N ASP A 140 -3.40 -25.09 19.43
CA ASP A 140 -2.38 -24.04 19.38
C ASP A 140 -2.52 -23.03 20.54
N TYR A 141 -3.74 -22.64 20.92
CA TYR A 141 -3.96 -21.83 22.13
C TYR A 141 -3.56 -22.57 23.41
N ARG A 142 -3.78 -23.89 23.47
CA ARG A 142 -3.32 -24.69 24.62
C ARG A 142 -1.81 -24.66 24.74
N ASP A 143 -1.10 -24.77 23.63
CA ASP A 143 0.36 -24.73 23.64
C ASP A 143 0.89 -23.34 23.98
N ILE A 144 0.17 -22.26 23.66
CA ILE A 144 0.46 -20.91 24.17
C ILE A 144 0.26 -20.84 25.69
N CYS A 145 -0.75 -21.50 26.25
CA CYS A 145 -0.96 -21.48 27.70
C CYS A 145 0.05 -22.37 28.46
N VAL A 146 0.25 -23.60 28.01
CA VAL A 146 0.95 -24.67 28.76
C VAL A 146 2.41 -24.88 28.32
N GLY A 147 2.77 -24.42 27.11
CA GLY A 147 4.04 -24.73 26.44
C GLY A 147 5.31 -24.18 27.12
N ASN A 148 6.46 -24.72 26.71
CA ASN A 148 7.78 -24.19 27.04
C ASN A 148 8.25 -23.23 25.93
N THR A 149 8.96 -22.17 26.31
CA THR A 149 9.36 -21.00 25.51
C THR A 149 9.94 -21.33 24.14
N ASN A 150 10.73 -22.40 24.04
CA ASN A 150 11.52 -22.69 22.83
C ASN A 150 10.71 -23.20 21.62
N ILE A 151 9.50 -23.73 21.81
CA ILE A 151 8.70 -24.28 20.69
C ILE A 151 7.73 -23.24 20.14
N VAL A 152 7.09 -22.44 21.01
CA VAL A 152 6.13 -21.39 20.61
C VAL A 152 6.84 -20.23 19.88
N GLU A 153 8.07 -19.87 20.28
CA GLU A 153 8.88 -18.85 19.59
C GLU A 153 9.25 -19.23 18.15
N ALA A 154 9.53 -20.51 17.88
CA ALA A 154 9.85 -21.00 16.53
C ALA A 154 8.59 -21.27 15.67
N ALA A 155 7.41 -21.23 16.28
CA ALA A 155 6.16 -21.70 15.71
C ALA A 155 5.21 -20.57 15.27
N VAL A 156 5.24 -19.43 15.98
CA VAL A 156 4.18 -18.41 15.92
C VAL A 156 4.67 -17.09 15.31
N SER A 157 5.95 -16.97 14.94
CA SER A 157 6.55 -15.65 14.66
C SER A 157 7.64 -15.68 13.58
N SER A 158 7.47 -14.88 12.54
CA SER A 158 8.39 -14.77 11.40
C SER A 158 9.44 -13.66 11.57
N THR A 159 9.27 -12.77 12.56
CA THR A 159 10.21 -11.67 12.85
C THR A 159 10.66 -11.66 14.31
N GLU A 160 11.83 -11.09 14.55
CA GLU A 160 12.46 -11.09 15.87
C GLU A 160 11.67 -10.28 16.91
N ASP A 161 10.93 -9.26 16.47
CA ASP A 161 10.01 -8.49 17.31
C ASP A 161 8.80 -9.33 17.77
N GLN A 162 8.27 -10.18 16.89
CA GLN A 162 7.16 -11.08 17.21
C GLN A 162 7.60 -12.19 18.17
N LYS A 163 8.81 -12.76 17.97
CA LYS A 163 9.39 -13.72 18.92
C LYS A 163 9.58 -13.10 20.30
N THR A 164 10.09 -11.87 20.35
CA THR A 164 10.25 -11.12 21.59
C THR A 164 8.91 -10.83 22.28
N ALA A 165 7.88 -10.47 21.52
CA ALA A 165 6.53 -10.26 22.05
C ALA A 165 5.93 -11.56 22.61
N MET A 166 6.08 -12.68 21.90
CA MET A 166 5.61 -13.99 22.35
C MET A 166 6.32 -14.43 23.63
N LYS A 167 7.64 -14.21 23.71
CA LYS A 167 8.43 -14.48 24.91
C LYS A 167 7.91 -13.69 26.12
N LYS A 168 7.62 -12.39 25.95
CA LYS A 168 7.04 -11.55 26.99
C LYS A 168 5.66 -12.04 27.45
N ILE A 169 4.81 -12.47 26.51
CA ILE A 169 3.50 -13.07 26.83
C ILE A 169 3.69 -14.34 27.67
N GLN A 170 4.59 -15.23 27.25
CA GLN A 170 4.91 -16.46 27.98
C GLN A 170 5.44 -16.20 29.39
N GLU A 171 6.39 -15.27 29.53
CA GLU A 171 6.94 -14.86 30.83
C GLU A 171 5.83 -14.34 31.76
N LYS A 172 4.88 -13.55 31.25
CA LYS A 172 3.76 -13.04 32.05
C LYS A 172 2.76 -14.12 32.45
N ILE A 173 2.44 -15.04 31.54
CA ILE A 173 1.61 -16.22 31.86
C ILE A 173 2.30 -17.02 32.98
N GLN A 174 3.61 -17.26 32.89
CA GLN A 174 4.35 -18.01 33.91
C GLN A 174 4.50 -17.27 35.25
N GLN A 175 4.56 -15.94 35.24
CA GLN A 175 4.57 -15.13 36.47
C GLN A 175 3.24 -15.25 37.23
N ILE A 176 2.12 -15.27 36.50
CA ILE A 176 0.78 -15.30 37.08
C ILE A 176 0.36 -16.72 37.44
N LEU A 177 0.78 -17.70 36.64
CA LEU A 177 0.55 -19.14 36.80
C LEU A 177 1.89 -19.87 37.06
N PRO A 178 2.47 -19.76 38.28
CA PRO A 178 3.79 -20.30 38.57
C PRO A 178 3.83 -21.83 38.52
N LYS A 179 4.95 -22.38 38.02
CA LYS A 179 5.14 -23.83 37.80
C LYS A 179 5.50 -24.65 39.05
N ASN A 180 5.80 -24.03 40.20
CA ASN A 180 6.25 -24.75 41.40
C ASN A 180 5.11 -24.96 42.41
N GLY A 181 4.66 -26.22 42.51
CA GLY A 181 3.88 -26.71 43.63
C GLY A 181 4.72 -26.72 44.90
N GLY A 182 4.44 -25.77 45.80
CA GLY A 182 4.87 -25.79 47.19
C GLY A 182 3.74 -25.25 48.04
N THR A 183 2.99 -26.16 48.68
CA THR A 183 2.03 -25.91 49.79
C THR A 183 1.36 -24.54 49.79
N SER A 184 0.49 -24.28 48.82
CA SER A 184 -0.59 -23.30 48.98
C SER A 184 -1.92 -23.92 48.53
N PRO A 185 -3.02 -23.73 49.26
CA PRO A 185 -4.29 -24.34 48.93
C PRO A 185 -4.92 -23.59 47.74
N GLY A 186 -4.71 -24.11 46.53
CA GLY A 186 -5.32 -23.59 45.29
C GLY A 186 -4.40 -23.81 44.08
N GLY A 187 -4.60 -24.90 43.34
CA GLY A 187 -3.78 -25.28 42.17
C GLY A 187 -3.78 -24.22 41.07
N ASN A 188 -2.64 -23.54 40.89
CA ASN A 188 -2.50 -22.37 40.01
C ASN A 188 -1.36 -22.52 38.98
N ASP A 189 -1.11 -23.73 38.47
CA ASP A 189 -0.17 -23.94 37.35
C ASP A 189 -0.91 -23.85 35.99
N PRO A 190 -0.21 -23.58 34.87
CA PRO A 190 -0.84 -23.37 33.56
C PRO A 190 -1.67 -24.55 33.05
N LYS A 191 -1.31 -25.79 33.43
CA LYS A 191 -2.07 -26.97 33.01
C LYS A 191 -3.42 -27.02 33.72
N THR A 192 -3.42 -26.85 35.05
CA THR A 192 -4.65 -26.79 35.85
C THR A 192 -5.52 -25.60 35.42
N TRP A 193 -4.91 -24.47 35.08
CA TRP A 193 -5.63 -23.32 34.53
C TRP A 193 -6.31 -23.64 33.19
N TRP A 194 -5.60 -24.29 32.27
CA TRP A 194 -6.17 -24.69 30.99
C TRP A 194 -7.34 -25.66 31.19
N GLU A 195 -7.17 -26.69 32.01
CA GLU A 195 -8.23 -27.68 32.29
C GLU A 195 -9.53 -27.03 32.82
N ARG A 196 -9.41 -25.96 33.62
CA ARG A 196 -10.54 -25.20 34.16
C ARG A 196 -11.24 -24.34 33.10
N ASN A 197 -10.51 -23.77 32.15
CA ASN A 197 -11.01 -22.72 31.23
C ASN A 197 -11.18 -23.17 29.77
N ALA A 198 -10.62 -24.31 29.37
CA ALA A 198 -10.64 -24.78 27.97
C ALA A 198 -12.05 -24.93 27.40
N LYS A 199 -13.00 -25.33 28.25
CA LYS A 199 -14.42 -25.42 27.88
C LYS A 199 -14.99 -24.05 27.52
N ASP A 200 -14.69 -23.01 28.30
CA ASP A 200 -15.18 -21.65 28.06
C ASP A 200 -14.56 -21.06 26.77
N ILE A 201 -13.28 -21.35 26.51
CA ILE A 201 -12.60 -20.96 25.27
C ILE A 201 -13.28 -21.63 24.07
N TRP A 202 -13.57 -22.93 24.16
CA TRP A 202 -14.28 -23.67 23.10
C TRP A 202 -15.70 -23.14 22.88
N GLU A 203 -16.45 -22.85 23.96
CA GLU A 203 -17.77 -22.23 23.87
C GLU A 203 -17.71 -20.85 23.20
N GLY A 204 -16.66 -20.07 23.46
CA GLY A 204 -16.37 -18.82 22.76
C GLY A 204 -16.16 -19.01 21.25
N MET A 205 -15.41 -20.03 20.86
CA MET A 205 -15.20 -20.39 19.44
C MET A 205 -16.52 -20.79 18.76
N LEU A 206 -17.36 -21.59 19.41
CA LEU A 206 -18.70 -21.95 18.89
C LEU A 206 -19.61 -20.72 18.78
N CYS A 207 -19.57 -19.82 19.76
CA CYS A 207 -20.34 -18.58 19.74
C CYS A 207 -19.96 -17.70 18.54
N ALA A 208 -18.68 -17.65 18.19
CA ALA A 208 -18.19 -16.88 17.04
C ALA A 208 -18.82 -17.32 15.71
N LEU A 209 -19.18 -18.60 15.55
CA LEU A 209 -19.86 -19.10 14.34
C LEU A 209 -21.31 -18.60 14.21
N SER A 210 -21.88 -18.09 15.30
CA SER A 210 -23.21 -17.48 15.29
C SER A 210 -23.18 -16.05 14.75
N TYR A 211 -22.01 -15.49 14.44
CA TYR A 211 -21.92 -14.15 13.86
C TYR A 211 -21.85 -14.23 12.33
N ASN A 212 -22.70 -13.46 11.68
CA ASN A 212 -22.60 -13.26 10.24
C ASN A 212 -21.28 -12.54 9.93
N THR A 213 -20.49 -13.14 9.05
CA THR A 213 -19.12 -12.69 8.76
C THR A 213 -19.03 -11.42 7.90
N GLU A 214 -20.14 -10.96 7.31
CA GLU A 214 -20.16 -9.79 6.42
C GLU A 214 -20.65 -8.55 7.16
N ASN A 215 -21.72 -8.66 7.93
CA ASN A 215 -22.32 -7.53 8.65
C ASN A 215 -22.07 -7.56 10.17
N ILE A 216 -21.38 -8.58 10.69
CA ILE A 216 -20.99 -8.75 12.10
C ILE A 216 -22.22 -8.72 13.04
N THR A 217 -23.39 -9.11 12.52
CA THR A 217 -24.60 -9.27 13.33
C THR A 217 -24.71 -10.70 13.83
N LYS A 218 -25.20 -10.86 15.05
CA LYS A 218 -25.44 -12.18 15.63
C LYS A 218 -26.68 -12.80 15.00
N ASP A 219 -26.52 -13.96 14.41
CA ASP A 219 -27.59 -14.84 13.94
C ASP A 219 -28.12 -15.64 15.14
N GLU A 220 -29.28 -15.24 15.66
CA GLU A 220 -29.91 -15.87 16.82
C GLU A 220 -30.39 -17.30 16.53
N GLU A 221 -30.63 -17.64 15.26
CA GLU A 221 -31.01 -18.99 14.86
C GLU A 221 -29.79 -19.93 14.95
N VAL A 222 -28.66 -19.54 14.34
CA VAL A 222 -27.39 -20.30 14.46
C VAL A 222 -26.97 -20.41 15.93
N SER A 223 -27.09 -19.33 16.69
CA SER A 223 -26.79 -19.33 18.12
C SER A 223 -27.64 -20.36 18.87
N THR A 224 -28.94 -20.40 18.60
CA THR A 224 -29.86 -21.38 19.20
C THR A 224 -29.54 -22.80 18.78
N GLN A 225 -29.19 -23.03 17.51
CA GLN A 225 -28.82 -24.35 17.01
C GLN A 225 -27.57 -24.87 17.73
N LEU A 226 -26.50 -24.09 17.79
CA LEU A 226 -25.23 -24.51 18.39
C LEU A 226 -25.28 -24.60 19.92
N THR A 227 -25.92 -23.64 20.59
CA THR A 227 -25.87 -23.53 22.06
C THR A 227 -26.99 -24.27 22.79
N LYS A 228 -28.10 -24.63 22.11
CA LYS A 228 -29.22 -25.36 22.72
C LYS A 228 -29.43 -26.72 22.07
N LYS A 229 -29.72 -26.76 20.76
CA LYS A 229 -30.14 -27.99 20.07
C LYS A 229 -29.00 -29.01 19.89
N LYS A 230 -27.80 -28.52 19.52
CA LYS A 230 -26.60 -29.33 19.24
C LYS A 230 -25.53 -29.23 20.34
N LYS A 231 -25.89 -28.71 21.52
CA LYS A 231 -24.96 -28.54 22.64
C LYS A 231 -24.27 -29.84 23.06
N SER A 232 -24.98 -30.96 23.01
CA SER A 232 -24.43 -32.29 23.34
C SER A 232 -23.40 -32.77 22.33
N ASP A 233 -23.57 -32.41 21.06
CA ASP A 233 -22.80 -32.92 19.93
C ASP A 233 -21.42 -32.25 19.87
N TYR A 234 -21.36 -30.97 20.26
CA TYR A 234 -20.13 -30.15 20.32
C TYR A 234 -19.58 -29.97 21.74
N ASP A 235 -20.02 -30.80 22.70
CA ASP A 235 -19.47 -30.76 24.06
C ASP A 235 -17.96 -31.05 24.05
N TYR A 236 -17.18 -30.20 24.73
CA TYR A 236 -15.71 -30.24 24.75
C TYR A 236 -15.12 -31.63 25.09
N ASN A 237 -15.80 -32.43 25.91
CA ASN A 237 -15.32 -33.75 26.31
C ASN A 237 -15.82 -34.88 25.41
N LYS A 238 -16.80 -34.62 24.54
CA LYS A 238 -17.46 -35.64 23.71
C LYS A 238 -17.18 -35.49 22.22
N VAL A 239 -17.04 -34.27 21.73
CA VAL A 239 -16.79 -34.00 20.31
C VAL A 239 -15.48 -34.65 19.89
N LYS A 240 -15.52 -35.39 18.78
CA LYS A 240 -14.40 -36.19 18.28
C LYS A 240 -13.81 -35.58 17.03
N PHE A 241 -12.51 -35.70 16.90
CA PHE A 241 -11.78 -35.46 15.67
C PHE A 241 -12.16 -36.53 14.64
N ILE A 242 -12.29 -36.13 13.38
CA ILE A 242 -12.68 -37.03 12.29
C ILE A 242 -11.64 -36.93 11.17
N GLY A 243 -11.04 -38.06 10.81
CA GLY A 243 -10.02 -38.20 9.77
C GLY A 243 -8.59 -38.26 10.30
N GLY A 244 -7.69 -38.81 9.49
CA GLY A 244 -6.24 -38.84 9.77
C GLY A 244 -5.83 -39.79 10.90
N PRO A 245 -4.55 -39.74 11.33
CA PRO A 245 -4.01 -40.57 12.41
C PRO A 245 -4.74 -40.46 13.75
N ASN A 246 -5.46 -39.35 13.99
CA ASN A 246 -6.12 -39.06 15.26
C ASN A 246 -7.64 -39.23 15.23
N ASP A 247 -8.17 -39.94 14.24
CA ASP A 247 -9.60 -40.21 14.10
C ASP A 247 -10.23 -40.78 15.38
N GLY A 248 -11.41 -40.27 15.75
CA GLY A 248 -12.15 -40.66 16.94
C GLY A 248 -11.63 -40.08 18.27
N THR A 249 -10.53 -39.32 18.26
CA THR A 249 -9.97 -38.68 19.46
C THR A 249 -10.86 -37.54 19.94
N THR A 250 -11.21 -37.52 21.23
CA THR A 250 -12.00 -36.41 21.81
C THR A 250 -11.20 -35.11 21.83
N LEU A 251 -11.85 -33.96 21.66
CA LEU A 251 -11.18 -32.65 21.64
C LEU A 251 -10.27 -32.42 22.85
N SER A 252 -10.74 -32.76 24.05
CA SER A 252 -9.97 -32.68 25.30
C SER A 252 -8.65 -33.46 25.27
N LYS A 253 -8.58 -34.57 24.54
CA LYS A 253 -7.37 -35.38 24.34
C LYS A 253 -6.56 -34.90 23.15
N PHE A 254 -7.23 -34.45 22.09
CA PHE A 254 -6.61 -33.99 20.86
C PHE A 254 -5.69 -32.80 21.10
N VAL A 255 -6.13 -31.81 21.89
CA VAL A 255 -5.32 -30.64 22.23
C VAL A 255 -4.04 -31.00 23.01
N GLU A 256 -3.95 -32.19 23.59
CA GLU A 256 -2.77 -32.66 24.30
C GLU A 256 -1.71 -33.31 23.40
N ILE A 257 -2.09 -33.69 22.18
CA ILE A 257 -1.19 -34.26 21.18
C ILE A 257 -0.08 -33.23 20.90
N PRO A 258 1.19 -33.65 20.77
CA PRO A 258 2.28 -32.72 20.51
C PRO A 258 2.04 -31.82 19.29
N GLN A 259 2.34 -30.54 19.42
CA GLN A 259 2.13 -29.52 18.38
C GLN A 259 2.63 -29.95 17.00
N PHE A 260 3.87 -30.45 16.92
CA PHE A 260 4.48 -30.89 15.66
C PHE A 260 3.66 -31.98 14.96
N ILE A 261 3.05 -32.91 15.71
CA ILE A 261 2.21 -33.97 15.13
C ILE A 261 0.94 -33.38 14.56
N ARG A 262 0.23 -32.53 15.32
CA ARG A 262 -1.01 -31.88 14.86
C ARG A 262 -0.75 -31.06 13.59
N TRP A 263 0.39 -30.38 13.52
CA TRP A 263 0.78 -29.60 12.35
C TRP A 263 1.14 -30.46 11.14
N PHE A 264 1.77 -31.61 11.34
CA PHE A 264 2.09 -32.52 10.23
C PHE A 264 0.81 -33.17 9.70
N GLU A 265 -0.13 -33.54 10.57
CA GLU A 265 -1.47 -34.01 10.20
C GLU A 265 -2.24 -32.92 9.43
N GLU A 266 -2.29 -31.69 9.93
CA GLU A 266 -2.93 -30.57 9.23
C GLU A 266 -2.30 -30.30 7.85
N TRP A 267 -0.96 -30.29 7.78
CA TRP A 267 -0.23 -30.10 6.53
C TRP A 267 -0.56 -31.18 5.52
N SER A 268 -0.69 -32.44 5.96
CA SER A 268 -1.00 -33.57 5.08
C SER A 268 -2.39 -33.45 4.47
N GLU A 269 -3.40 -33.09 5.26
CA GLU A 269 -4.78 -32.90 4.80
C GLU A 269 -4.90 -31.71 3.83
N ASP A 270 -4.27 -30.57 4.14
CA ASP A 270 -4.25 -29.42 3.24
C ASP A 270 -3.53 -29.73 1.93
N PHE A 271 -2.44 -30.49 1.98
CA PHE A 271 -1.73 -30.96 0.79
C PHE A 271 -2.62 -31.85 -0.09
N CYS A 272 -3.28 -32.86 0.50
CA CYS A 272 -4.14 -33.79 -0.24
C CYS A 272 -5.27 -33.05 -0.96
N ARG A 273 -5.99 -32.19 -0.24
CA ARG A 273 -7.10 -31.39 -0.79
C ARG A 273 -6.64 -30.49 -1.95
N LYS A 274 -5.55 -29.74 -1.75
CA LYS A 274 -5.02 -28.83 -2.78
C LYS A 274 -4.49 -29.58 -3.99
N ARG A 275 -3.84 -30.73 -3.78
CA ARG A 275 -3.35 -31.57 -4.88
C ARG A 275 -4.50 -32.06 -5.74
N LYS A 276 -5.58 -32.56 -5.12
CA LYS A 276 -6.79 -33.00 -5.82
C LYS A 276 -7.36 -31.88 -6.71
N TYR A 277 -7.50 -30.67 -6.17
CA TYR A 277 -7.98 -29.51 -6.94
C TYR A 277 -7.07 -29.17 -8.12
N LYS A 278 -5.75 -29.05 -7.88
CA LYS A 278 -4.79 -28.70 -8.94
C LYS A 278 -4.70 -29.76 -10.03
N LEU A 279 -4.82 -31.05 -9.68
CA LEU A 279 -4.88 -32.13 -10.65
C LEU A 279 -6.17 -32.11 -11.47
N LYS A 280 -7.31 -31.75 -10.87
CA LYS A 280 -8.57 -31.55 -11.58
C LYS A 280 -8.46 -30.41 -12.61
N GLU A 281 -7.95 -29.25 -12.20
CA GLU A 281 -7.70 -28.14 -13.14
C GLU A 281 -6.75 -28.54 -14.26
N LEU A 282 -5.67 -29.26 -13.96
CA LEU A 282 -4.75 -29.76 -14.97
C LEU A 282 -5.44 -30.69 -15.96
N LYS A 283 -6.27 -31.61 -15.46
CA LYS A 283 -7.02 -32.54 -16.31
C LYS A 283 -7.98 -31.79 -17.22
N GLU A 284 -8.71 -30.80 -16.71
CA GLU A 284 -9.63 -29.99 -17.50
C GLU A 284 -8.90 -29.14 -18.55
N GLU A 285 -7.77 -28.52 -18.18
CA GLU A 285 -7.06 -27.62 -19.08
C GLU A 285 -6.25 -28.37 -20.15
N CYS A 286 -5.67 -29.52 -19.80
CA CYS A 286 -4.85 -30.32 -20.72
C CYS A 286 -5.64 -31.39 -21.46
N ASN A 287 -6.61 -32.03 -20.80
CA ASN A 287 -7.36 -33.19 -21.29
C ASN A 287 -8.89 -32.98 -21.20
N GLY A 288 -9.38 -31.73 -21.23
CA GLY A 288 -10.81 -31.41 -21.18
C GLY A 288 -11.48 -31.40 -22.55
N VAL A 289 -12.56 -30.63 -22.69
CA VAL A 289 -13.32 -30.46 -23.94
C VAL A 289 -13.28 -28.98 -24.32
N ASN A 290 -13.06 -28.67 -25.60
CA ASN A 290 -13.07 -27.28 -26.09
C ASN A 290 -14.50 -26.74 -26.30
N GLU A 291 -14.63 -25.45 -26.59
CA GLU A 291 -15.93 -24.75 -26.77
C GLU A 291 -16.83 -25.38 -27.85
N ASN A 292 -16.22 -26.11 -28.79
CA ASN A 292 -16.92 -26.78 -29.89
C ASN A 292 -17.28 -28.24 -29.57
N GLY A 293 -17.03 -28.71 -28.34
CA GLY A 293 -17.35 -30.07 -27.91
C GLY A 293 -16.29 -31.12 -28.27
N TYR A 294 -15.14 -30.73 -28.81
CA TYR A 294 -14.05 -31.67 -29.14
C TYR A 294 -13.11 -31.88 -27.97
N GLN A 295 -12.69 -33.14 -27.78
CA GLN A 295 -11.71 -33.52 -26.78
C GLN A 295 -10.38 -32.79 -27.02
N LYS A 296 -9.95 -32.00 -26.04
CA LYS A 296 -8.65 -31.37 -25.98
C LYS A 296 -7.65 -32.39 -25.46
N TYR A 297 -6.52 -32.56 -26.14
CA TYR A 297 -5.39 -33.33 -25.63
C TYR A 297 -4.13 -32.49 -25.85
N CYS A 298 -3.60 -31.92 -24.78
CA CYS A 298 -2.45 -31.04 -24.81
C CYS A 298 -1.27 -31.59 -24.02
N SER A 299 -0.08 -31.21 -24.44
CA SER A 299 1.14 -31.41 -23.69
C SER A 299 1.33 -30.33 -22.64
N GLY A 300 2.04 -30.68 -21.56
CA GLY A 300 2.49 -29.72 -20.55
C GLY A 300 3.51 -28.70 -21.08
N ASP A 301 3.97 -28.86 -22.32
CA ASP A 301 4.81 -27.89 -23.03
C ASP A 301 3.98 -26.90 -23.87
N GLY A 302 2.66 -27.08 -23.95
CA GLY A 302 1.72 -26.12 -24.53
C GLY A 302 1.35 -26.38 -25.99
N TYR A 303 1.41 -27.64 -26.40
CA TYR A 303 1.05 -28.07 -27.75
C TYR A 303 -0.16 -29.01 -27.78
N VAL A 304 -1.04 -28.86 -28.77
CA VAL A 304 -2.12 -29.81 -29.06
C VAL A 304 -1.55 -31.07 -29.69
N CYS A 305 -1.78 -32.24 -29.08
CA CYS A 305 -1.22 -33.51 -29.55
C CYS A 305 -2.13 -34.26 -30.53
N ALA A 306 -3.41 -33.89 -30.61
CA ALA A 306 -4.40 -34.53 -31.49
C ALA A 306 -4.42 -33.93 -32.90
N ASP A 307 -3.66 -32.86 -33.14
CA ASP A 307 -3.58 -32.21 -34.44
C ASP A 307 -2.72 -33.01 -35.45
N ASN A 308 -3.06 -32.92 -36.73
CA ASN A 308 -2.31 -33.52 -37.82
C ASN A 308 -1.05 -32.71 -38.18
N GLU A 309 -0.97 -31.43 -37.84
CA GLU A 309 0.20 -30.58 -38.11
C GLU A 309 1.40 -30.90 -37.19
N LEU A 310 1.15 -31.56 -36.04
CA LEU A 310 2.18 -31.97 -35.07
C LEU A 310 3.16 -30.83 -34.72
N ARG A 311 2.61 -29.64 -34.40
CA ARG A 311 3.36 -28.39 -34.16
C ARG A 311 4.43 -28.49 -33.09
N HIS A 312 4.36 -29.44 -32.16
CA HIS A 312 5.41 -29.70 -31.18
C HIS A 312 6.74 -30.16 -31.80
N ASN A 313 6.71 -30.72 -33.01
CA ASN A 313 7.90 -31.14 -33.76
C ASN A 313 8.56 -29.97 -34.53
N ASP A 314 7.80 -28.93 -34.83
CA ASP A 314 8.28 -27.76 -35.56
C ASP A 314 9.05 -26.82 -34.62
N MET A 315 10.28 -26.49 -35.00
CA MET A 315 11.14 -25.56 -34.26
C MET A 315 10.56 -24.15 -34.20
N PHE A 316 9.77 -23.72 -35.20
CA PHE A 316 9.32 -22.33 -35.35
C PHE A 316 7.87 -22.11 -34.94
N ALA A 317 7.10 -23.17 -34.75
CA ALA A 317 5.73 -23.10 -34.26
C ALA A 317 5.63 -22.38 -32.90
N GLY A 318 4.64 -21.49 -32.80
CA GLY A 318 4.17 -20.94 -31.53
C GLY A 318 3.33 -21.96 -30.75
N LEU A 319 3.04 -21.68 -29.48
CA LEU A 319 2.15 -22.49 -28.66
C LEU A 319 0.70 -22.39 -29.14
N ASP A 320 0.02 -23.51 -29.30
CA ASP A 320 -1.41 -23.62 -29.62
C ASP A 320 -2.26 -24.16 -28.46
N CYS A 321 -1.60 -24.52 -27.35
CA CYS A 321 -2.25 -24.86 -26.08
C CYS A 321 -1.56 -24.20 -24.86
N PRO A 322 -1.40 -22.87 -24.83
CA PRO A 322 -0.65 -22.17 -23.77
C PRO A 322 -1.26 -22.35 -22.37
N GLY A 323 -2.57 -22.57 -22.25
CA GLY A 323 -3.23 -22.77 -20.95
C GLY A 323 -2.74 -24.02 -20.21
N CYS A 324 -2.55 -25.14 -20.91
CA CYS A 324 -1.99 -26.36 -20.30
C CYS A 324 -0.54 -26.14 -19.86
N HIS A 325 0.26 -25.45 -20.66
CA HIS A 325 1.64 -25.08 -20.28
C HIS A 325 1.68 -24.27 -18.99
N GLU A 326 0.85 -23.24 -18.88
CA GLU A 326 0.80 -22.38 -17.71
C GLU A 326 0.44 -23.17 -16.46
N LYS A 327 -0.64 -23.95 -16.50
CA LYS A 327 -1.09 -24.76 -15.36
C LYS A 327 -0.06 -25.83 -14.97
N CYS A 328 0.57 -26.48 -15.94
CA CYS A 328 1.65 -27.43 -15.69
C CYS A 328 2.88 -26.79 -15.02
N ARG A 329 3.29 -25.60 -15.46
CA ARG A 329 4.38 -24.85 -14.80
C ARG A 329 4.03 -24.51 -13.36
N LYS A 330 2.81 -24.00 -13.12
CA LYS A 330 2.31 -23.63 -11.79
C LYS A 330 2.29 -24.84 -10.85
N TYR A 331 1.80 -25.98 -11.33
CA TYR A 331 1.77 -27.23 -10.57
C TYR A 331 3.17 -27.79 -10.29
N LYS A 332 4.05 -27.88 -11.29
CA LYS A 332 5.44 -28.38 -11.13
C LYS A 332 6.21 -27.58 -10.07
N LYS A 333 6.04 -26.25 -10.05
CA LYS A 333 6.63 -25.38 -9.02
C LYS A 333 6.02 -25.66 -7.63
N TRP A 334 4.70 -25.75 -7.55
CA TRP A 334 3.99 -25.99 -6.29
C TRP A 334 4.34 -27.36 -5.67
N ILE A 335 4.30 -28.44 -6.46
CA ILE A 335 4.54 -29.80 -5.97
C ILE A 335 5.97 -29.98 -5.45
N LYS A 336 6.96 -29.38 -6.12
CA LYS A 336 8.37 -29.38 -5.69
C LYS A 336 8.59 -28.64 -4.37
N ASN A 337 7.87 -27.54 -4.14
CA ASN A 337 7.91 -26.86 -2.85
C ASN A 337 7.29 -27.74 -1.74
N LYS A 338 6.19 -28.44 -2.04
CA LYS A 338 5.56 -29.37 -1.11
C LYS A 338 6.43 -30.58 -0.79
N GLU A 339 7.19 -31.09 -1.75
CA GLU A 339 8.18 -32.15 -1.52
C GLU A 339 9.23 -31.72 -0.49
N LYS A 340 9.75 -30.49 -0.61
CA LYS A 340 10.72 -29.93 0.34
C LYS A 340 10.14 -29.76 1.74
N GLU A 341 8.91 -29.24 1.84
CA GLU A 341 8.19 -29.12 3.11
C GLU A 341 8.01 -30.49 3.79
N PHE A 342 7.65 -31.51 3.02
CA PHE A 342 7.48 -32.88 3.50
C PHE A 342 8.80 -33.48 3.97
N ASP A 343 9.86 -33.39 3.16
CA ASP A 343 11.18 -33.94 3.50
C ASP A 343 11.71 -33.34 4.81
N ASN A 344 11.55 -32.02 5.00
CA ASN A 344 11.93 -31.35 6.24
C ASN A 344 11.14 -31.86 7.45
N GLN A 345 9.81 -32.03 7.30
CA GLN A 345 8.95 -32.58 8.37
C GLN A 345 9.32 -34.04 8.68
N ARG A 346 9.52 -34.87 7.65
CA ARG A 346 9.95 -36.26 7.79
C ARG A 346 11.29 -36.35 8.51
N ILE A 347 12.29 -35.55 8.12
CA ILE A 347 13.61 -35.51 8.78
C ILE A 347 13.47 -35.11 10.25
N LYS A 348 12.64 -34.11 10.56
CA LYS A 348 12.37 -33.70 11.95
C LYS A 348 11.75 -34.83 12.74
N TYR A 349 10.73 -35.50 12.20
CA TYR A 349 10.09 -36.66 12.82
C TYR A 349 11.10 -37.79 13.11
N VAL A 350 11.95 -38.13 12.12
CA VAL A 350 13.00 -39.14 12.27
C VAL A 350 13.97 -38.78 13.39
N LYS A 351 14.43 -37.51 13.45
CA LYS A 351 15.34 -37.04 14.50
C LYS A 351 14.72 -37.15 15.89
N GLU A 352 13.48 -36.70 16.04
CA GLU A 352 12.77 -36.83 17.32
C GLU A 352 12.56 -38.30 17.69
N PHE A 353 12.20 -39.16 16.73
CA PHE A 353 12.08 -40.61 16.94
C PHE A 353 13.41 -41.26 17.40
N GLN A 354 14.55 -40.82 16.88
CA GLN A 354 15.86 -41.34 17.27
C GLN A 354 16.27 -40.92 18.69
N LYS A 355 15.97 -39.69 19.12
CA LYS A 355 16.23 -39.24 20.50
C LYS A 355 15.55 -40.16 21.52
N LEU A 356 14.38 -40.69 21.19
CA LEU A 356 13.61 -41.59 22.03
C LEU A 356 14.27 -42.96 22.22
N LYS A 357 15.00 -43.48 21.23
CA LYS A 357 15.73 -44.76 21.33
C LYS A 357 16.99 -44.67 22.19
N ALA A 358 17.54 -43.48 22.40
CA ALA A 358 18.81 -43.24 23.08
C ALA A 358 18.72 -43.04 24.61
N ASN A 359 17.59 -43.37 25.24
CA ASN A 359 17.35 -43.24 26.70
C ASN A 359 17.65 -41.84 27.31
N SER A 360 17.69 -40.78 26.51
CA SER A 360 17.91 -39.41 26.99
C SER A 360 16.60 -38.62 27.03
N ILE A 361 15.69 -39.00 27.92
CA ILE A 361 14.42 -38.28 28.12
C ILE A 361 14.60 -37.32 29.30
N ASN A 362 15.03 -36.09 29.02
CA ASN A 362 15.31 -35.08 30.06
C ASN A 362 14.19 -34.03 30.22
N ASN A 363 13.15 -34.02 29.37
CA ASN A 363 12.06 -33.03 29.39
C ASN A 363 10.66 -33.67 29.20
N VAL A 364 9.65 -33.09 29.86
CA VAL A 364 8.22 -33.46 29.82
C VAL A 364 7.63 -33.43 28.40
N LEU A 365 8.12 -32.53 27.53
CA LEU A 365 7.70 -32.48 26.13
C LEU A 365 8.12 -33.73 25.34
N ASP A 366 9.36 -34.20 25.57
CA ASP A 366 9.89 -35.41 24.93
C ASP A 366 9.14 -36.66 25.42
N GLN A 367 8.65 -36.67 26.67
CA GLN A 367 7.78 -37.73 27.20
C GLN A 367 6.39 -37.77 26.54
N LYS A 368 5.74 -36.63 26.31
CA LYS A 368 4.43 -36.59 25.61
C LYS A 368 4.58 -37.05 24.16
N PHE A 369 5.64 -36.60 23.50
CA PHE A 369 6.00 -37.03 22.15
C PHE A 369 6.31 -38.53 22.11
N TYR A 370 7.05 -39.04 23.08
CA TYR A 370 7.34 -40.46 23.27
C TYR A 370 6.06 -41.30 23.40
N ASN A 371 5.15 -40.92 24.28
CA ASN A 371 3.93 -41.69 24.52
C ASN A 371 3.03 -41.75 23.28
N TYR A 372 2.99 -40.68 22.48
CA TYR A 372 2.28 -40.67 21.20
C TYR A 372 2.96 -41.59 20.16
N ILE A 373 4.28 -41.48 20.02
CA ILE A 373 5.07 -42.27 19.07
C ILE A 373 5.13 -43.75 19.44
N LYS A 374 5.09 -44.12 20.71
CA LYS A 374 5.08 -45.52 21.15
C LYS A 374 3.95 -46.32 20.50
N ASN A 375 2.83 -45.66 20.18
CA ASN A 375 1.69 -46.26 19.49
C ASN A 375 1.92 -46.40 17.96
N HIS A 376 2.86 -45.64 17.38
CA HIS A 376 3.25 -45.64 15.97
C HIS A 376 4.66 -46.21 15.82
N SER A 377 4.78 -47.54 15.84
CA SER A 377 6.05 -48.31 15.90
C SER A 377 7.16 -47.96 14.86
N SER A 378 6.90 -47.19 13.80
CA SER A 378 7.92 -46.67 12.86
C SER A 378 7.47 -45.38 12.15
N VAL A 379 8.43 -44.66 11.56
CA VAL A 379 8.17 -43.47 10.71
C VAL A 379 7.25 -43.82 9.55
N ASP A 380 7.48 -44.95 8.89
CA ASP A 380 6.67 -45.38 7.75
C ASP A 380 5.22 -45.68 8.14
N LYS A 381 4.98 -46.21 9.35
CA LYS A 381 3.62 -46.44 9.85
C LYS A 381 2.88 -45.14 10.15
N PHE A 382 3.58 -44.14 10.70
CA PHE A 382 2.99 -42.81 10.89
C PHE A 382 2.71 -42.12 9.55
N LEU A 383 3.63 -42.19 8.59
CA LEU A 383 3.38 -41.65 7.24
C LEU A 383 2.20 -42.37 6.57
N SER A 384 2.13 -43.70 6.69
CA SER A 384 1.00 -44.48 6.18
C SER A 384 -0.33 -44.07 6.80
N SER A 385 -0.37 -43.69 8.09
CA SER A 385 -1.61 -43.24 8.72
C SER A 385 -2.07 -41.87 8.24
N LEU A 386 -1.18 -41.04 7.67
CA LEU A 386 -1.59 -39.78 7.02
C LEU A 386 -2.44 -40.05 5.75
N ASN A 387 -2.31 -41.22 5.13
CA ASN A 387 -3.15 -41.62 3.99
C ASN A 387 -4.62 -41.86 4.40
N GLN A 388 -4.91 -42.05 5.69
CA GLN A 388 -6.28 -42.23 6.24
C GLN A 388 -7.00 -40.89 6.45
N GLY A 389 -6.41 -39.80 5.97
CA GLY A 389 -7.08 -38.51 5.94
C GLY A 389 -8.22 -38.51 4.94
N LYS A 390 -9.38 -37.93 5.29
CA LYS A 390 -10.57 -37.91 4.41
C LYS A 390 -10.25 -37.37 3.02
N GLU A 391 -9.42 -36.33 2.95
CA GLU A 391 -9.01 -35.70 1.68
C GLU A 391 -7.94 -36.50 0.93
N CYS A 392 -7.28 -37.44 1.61
CA CYS A 392 -6.20 -38.29 1.09
C CYS A 392 -6.69 -39.69 0.66
N GLU A 393 -7.88 -40.11 1.10
CA GLU A 393 -8.49 -41.41 0.80
C GLU A 393 -8.99 -41.52 -0.64
N ASP A 394 -9.46 -40.41 -1.22
CA ASP A 394 -10.12 -40.38 -2.53
C ASP A 394 -9.12 -40.40 -3.69
N ASN A 395 -9.09 -41.51 -4.44
CA ASN A 395 -8.12 -41.76 -5.51
C ASN A 395 -8.79 -42.33 -6.77
N SER A 396 -9.59 -41.50 -7.47
CA SER A 396 -10.17 -41.87 -8.76
C SER A 396 -9.14 -41.95 -9.90
N ASP A 397 -7.99 -41.27 -9.77
CA ASP A 397 -6.89 -41.28 -10.73
C ASP A 397 -5.72 -42.15 -10.21
N GLN A 398 -5.59 -43.36 -10.76
CA GLN A 398 -4.57 -44.33 -10.35
C GLN A 398 -3.13 -43.85 -10.66
N ASP A 399 -2.96 -43.01 -11.67
CA ASP A 399 -1.66 -42.50 -12.09
C ASP A 399 -1.19 -41.33 -11.22
N ASN A 400 -2.10 -40.65 -10.52
CA ASN A 400 -1.78 -39.50 -9.67
C ASN A 400 -2.13 -39.71 -8.19
N LYS A 401 -2.11 -40.97 -7.73
CA LYS A 401 -2.47 -41.37 -6.36
C LYS A 401 -1.68 -40.62 -5.27
N ILE A 402 -2.35 -40.30 -4.17
CA ILE A 402 -1.73 -39.81 -2.94
C ILE A 402 -1.28 -41.00 -2.10
N ASP A 403 0.01 -41.05 -1.79
CA ASP A 403 0.58 -42.08 -0.91
C ASP A 403 1.84 -41.54 -0.19
N PHE A 404 1.69 -41.18 1.08
CA PHE A 404 2.78 -40.71 1.92
C PHE A 404 3.87 -41.77 2.17
N SER A 405 3.57 -43.04 1.92
CA SER A 405 4.54 -44.14 1.96
C SER A 405 5.35 -44.27 0.67
N ASN A 406 4.91 -43.61 -0.41
CA ASN A 406 5.63 -43.53 -1.67
C ASN A 406 5.81 -42.07 -2.14
N PRO A 407 6.74 -41.31 -1.51
CA PRO A 407 6.95 -39.91 -1.83
C PRO A 407 7.28 -39.64 -3.31
N GLN A 408 7.98 -40.57 -3.98
CA GLN A 408 8.32 -40.44 -5.39
C GLN A 408 7.09 -40.39 -6.31
N LYS A 409 6.06 -41.19 -5.99
CA LYS A 409 4.78 -41.13 -6.72
C LYS A 409 3.93 -39.95 -6.26
N MET A 410 4.01 -39.56 -4.99
CA MET A 410 3.18 -38.48 -4.46
C MET A 410 3.62 -37.08 -4.91
N PHE A 411 4.91 -36.84 -5.08
CA PHE A 411 5.44 -35.54 -5.54
C PHE A 411 5.74 -35.49 -7.04
N ASN A 412 5.05 -36.32 -7.82
CA ASN A 412 5.24 -36.42 -9.26
C ASN A 412 4.73 -35.14 -10.01
N PRO A 413 5.30 -34.81 -11.18
CA PRO A 413 4.94 -33.64 -11.98
C PRO A 413 3.59 -33.70 -12.72
N SER A 414 2.79 -34.74 -12.47
CA SER A 414 1.55 -35.15 -13.14
C SER A 414 1.77 -35.77 -14.52
N THR A 415 1.04 -36.86 -14.81
CA THR A 415 0.98 -37.48 -16.14
C THR A 415 0.32 -36.57 -17.19
N TYR A 416 -0.53 -35.62 -16.78
CA TYR A 416 -1.13 -34.62 -17.66
C TYR A 416 -0.11 -33.62 -18.23
N CYS A 417 1.07 -33.51 -17.61
CA CYS A 417 2.10 -32.52 -17.97
C CYS A 417 3.26 -33.08 -18.79
N LYS A 418 3.06 -34.23 -19.44
CA LYS A 418 4.01 -34.85 -20.37
C LYS A 418 4.06 -34.13 -21.71
N ALA A 419 5.12 -34.37 -22.46
CA ALA A 419 5.23 -33.90 -23.83
C ALA A 419 4.22 -34.63 -24.74
N CYS A 420 3.90 -34.04 -25.90
CA CYS A 420 3.14 -34.76 -26.90
C CYS A 420 3.94 -35.97 -27.39
N PRO A 421 3.30 -37.11 -27.65
CA PRO A 421 3.95 -38.18 -28.40
C PRO A 421 4.48 -37.66 -29.74
N LEU A 422 5.65 -38.14 -30.17
CA LEU A 422 6.32 -37.63 -31.39
C LEU A 422 5.39 -37.60 -32.61
N TYR A 423 4.55 -38.62 -32.78
CA TYR A 423 3.62 -38.74 -33.91
C TYR A 423 2.18 -38.33 -33.56
N GLY A 424 1.95 -37.71 -32.40
CA GLY A 424 0.63 -37.29 -31.94
C GLY A 424 -0.26 -38.44 -31.46
N VAL A 425 -1.52 -38.10 -31.21
CA VAL A 425 -2.56 -39.04 -30.74
C VAL A 425 -3.75 -39.06 -31.69
N THR A 426 -4.51 -40.16 -31.66
CA THR A 426 -5.83 -40.27 -32.30
C THR A 426 -6.87 -40.40 -31.21
N CYS A 427 -7.80 -39.46 -31.16
CA CYS A 427 -8.88 -39.43 -30.18
C CYS A 427 -10.17 -39.96 -30.80
N SER A 428 -10.89 -40.79 -30.04
CA SER A 428 -12.20 -41.32 -30.38
C SER A 428 -13.32 -40.34 -29.99
N ASP A 429 -14.52 -40.53 -30.56
CA ASP A 429 -15.72 -39.76 -30.21
C ASP A 429 -16.13 -39.92 -28.72
N THR A 430 -15.64 -40.96 -28.05
CA THR A 430 -15.84 -41.22 -26.61
C THR A 430 -14.80 -40.54 -25.72
N GLY A 431 -13.88 -39.76 -26.28
CA GLY A 431 -12.87 -38.98 -25.55
C GLY A 431 -11.58 -39.73 -25.20
N GLU A 432 -11.44 -41.00 -25.57
CA GLU A 432 -10.21 -41.77 -25.35
C GLU A 432 -9.21 -41.52 -26.50
N CYS A 433 -7.99 -41.11 -26.15
CA CYS A 433 -6.91 -40.86 -27.09
C CYS A 433 -5.83 -41.93 -27.02
N THR A 434 -5.40 -42.43 -28.18
CA THR A 434 -4.35 -43.44 -28.33
C THR A 434 -3.17 -42.88 -29.11
N VAL A 435 -1.95 -43.27 -28.72
CA VAL A 435 -0.72 -42.81 -29.38
C VAL A 435 -0.61 -43.40 -30.79
N LYS A 436 -0.27 -42.56 -31.79
CA LYS A 436 0.01 -43.04 -33.16
C LYS A 436 1.36 -43.78 -33.17
N ILE A 437 1.36 -45.07 -33.47
CA ILE A 437 2.57 -45.91 -33.61
C ILE A 437 2.93 -46.04 -35.10
N ILE A 438 4.17 -45.71 -35.47
CA ILE A 438 4.68 -45.91 -36.84
C ILE A 438 5.64 -47.11 -36.83
N ASN A 439 5.39 -48.10 -37.68
CA ASN A 439 6.13 -49.38 -37.74
C ASN A 439 7.32 -49.40 -38.71
N ASN A 440 7.78 -48.26 -39.23
CA ASN A 440 8.88 -48.21 -40.19
C ASN A 440 10.04 -47.35 -39.66
N GLU A 441 11.05 -48.01 -39.09
CA GLU A 441 12.37 -47.41 -38.89
C GLU A 441 13.10 -47.44 -40.25
N ASN A 442 12.98 -46.36 -41.04
CA ASN A 442 13.87 -46.18 -42.17
C ASN A 442 15.24 -45.73 -41.65
N ASP A 443 16.26 -46.51 -41.99
CA ASP A 443 17.67 -46.35 -41.63
C ASP A 443 18.18 -44.93 -41.96
N THR A 444 18.53 -44.11 -40.96
CA THR A 444 19.08 -42.75 -41.19
C THR A 444 20.59 -42.65 -40.93
N LYS A 445 21.27 -42.02 -41.91
CA LYS A 445 22.73 -41.90 -42.06
C LYS A 445 23.40 -40.78 -41.21
N VAL A 446 22.76 -40.27 -40.16
CA VAL A 446 23.27 -39.11 -39.39
C VAL A 446 23.68 -39.53 -37.99
N LYS A 447 24.92 -39.18 -37.59
CA LYS A 447 25.42 -39.49 -36.24
C LYS A 447 24.65 -38.69 -35.18
N PRO A 448 24.19 -39.33 -34.08
CA PRO A 448 23.57 -38.63 -32.96
C PRO A 448 24.51 -37.58 -32.35
N THR A 449 23.93 -36.48 -31.87
CA THR A 449 24.65 -35.45 -31.10
C THR A 449 24.23 -35.51 -29.64
N ASP A 450 25.22 -35.61 -28.75
CA ASP A 450 25.01 -35.60 -27.31
C ASP A 450 24.81 -34.17 -26.80
N ILE A 451 23.68 -33.90 -26.17
CA ILE A 451 23.36 -32.65 -25.46
C ILE A 451 23.21 -32.98 -23.98
N ASN A 452 24.24 -32.66 -23.21
CA ASN A 452 24.24 -32.84 -21.76
C ASN A 452 23.75 -31.56 -21.10
N ILE A 453 22.71 -31.65 -20.27
CA ILE A 453 22.14 -30.50 -19.55
C ILE A 453 21.98 -30.80 -18.07
N LEU A 454 21.92 -29.74 -17.28
CA LEU A 454 21.67 -29.80 -15.85
C LEU A 454 20.34 -29.12 -15.53
N VAL A 455 19.33 -29.86 -15.08
CA VAL A 455 17.97 -29.32 -14.89
C VAL A 455 17.37 -29.75 -13.56
N ASP A 456 16.32 -29.06 -13.15
CA ASP A 456 15.68 -29.23 -11.84
C ASP A 456 14.48 -30.17 -11.84
N ASP A 457 14.70 -31.42 -12.24
CA ASP A 457 13.68 -32.47 -12.20
C ASP A 457 14.21 -33.78 -11.62
N SER A 458 13.33 -34.77 -11.50
CA SER A 458 13.68 -36.10 -10.98
C SER A 458 13.67 -37.17 -12.07
N ALA A 459 13.88 -36.77 -13.34
CA ALA A 459 13.91 -37.68 -14.48
C ALA A 459 15.15 -38.60 -14.44
N THR A 460 16.22 -38.19 -13.75
CA THR A 460 17.42 -38.99 -13.52
C THR A 460 17.88 -38.87 -12.06
N LYS A 461 18.73 -39.80 -11.60
CA LYS A 461 19.35 -39.76 -10.26
C LYS A 461 20.72 -39.12 -10.23
N GLU A 462 21.35 -38.90 -11.38
CA GLU A 462 22.75 -38.46 -11.44
C GLU A 462 22.86 -36.98 -11.04
N THR A 463 23.65 -36.70 -10.01
CA THR A 463 23.96 -35.34 -9.56
C THR A 463 25.32 -34.87 -10.11
N ASP A 464 25.55 -33.57 -10.02
CA ASP A 464 26.84 -32.99 -10.33
C ASP A 464 27.70 -32.87 -9.06
N ASN A 465 28.62 -33.82 -8.86
CA ASN A 465 29.51 -33.88 -7.69
C ASN A 465 30.26 -32.55 -7.44
N ASP A 466 30.62 -31.81 -8.50
CA ASP A 466 31.33 -30.53 -8.36
C ASP A 466 30.41 -29.41 -7.88
N LEU A 467 29.15 -29.38 -8.27
CA LEU A 467 28.18 -28.46 -7.68
C LEU A 467 27.77 -28.93 -6.28
N GLU A 468 27.55 -30.22 -6.09
CA GLU A 468 27.14 -30.79 -4.81
C GLU A 468 28.18 -30.54 -3.72
N LYS A 469 29.48 -30.67 -4.02
CA LYS A 469 30.58 -30.41 -3.07
C LYS A 469 30.79 -28.93 -2.75
N TYR A 470 30.57 -28.03 -3.72
CA TYR A 470 30.89 -26.60 -3.56
C TYR A 470 29.67 -25.75 -3.19
N CYS A 471 28.47 -26.23 -3.47
CA CYS A 471 27.20 -25.56 -3.17
C CYS A 471 26.48 -26.18 -1.96
N THR A 472 27.05 -27.18 -1.29
CA THR A 472 26.43 -27.89 -0.14
C THR A 472 26.14 -26.94 1.02
N THR A 473 26.99 -25.95 1.25
CA THR A 473 26.85 -24.94 2.31
C THR A 473 25.78 -23.89 1.98
N CYS A 474 25.37 -23.75 0.71
CA CYS A 474 24.44 -22.71 0.25
C CYS A 474 23.06 -23.24 -0.18
N ARG A 475 22.84 -24.57 -0.25
CA ARG A 475 21.63 -25.24 -0.78
C ARG A 475 21.18 -24.82 -2.21
N LEU A 476 21.88 -23.89 -2.86
CA LEU A 476 21.67 -23.54 -4.26
C LEU A 476 22.00 -24.76 -5.14
N TYR A 477 21.09 -25.10 -6.05
CA TYR A 477 21.26 -26.18 -7.04
C TYR A 477 21.35 -27.62 -6.52
N LYS A 478 21.08 -27.89 -5.23
CA LYS A 478 21.13 -29.25 -4.67
C LYS A 478 20.20 -30.25 -5.39
N ASP A 479 19.12 -29.74 -5.97
CA ASP A 479 18.09 -30.53 -6.62
C ASP A 479 18.34 -30.71 -8.12
N LEU A 480 19.40 -30.14 -8.67
CA LEU A 480 19.72 -30.29 -10.09
C LEU A 480 20.19 -31.73 -10.39
N ARG A 481 19.74 -32.25 -11.53
CA ARG A 481 20.08 -33.56 -12.06
C ARG A 481 20.65 -33.44 -13.47
N LYS A 482 21.63 -34.29 -13.77
CA LYS A 482 22.23 -34.35 -15.10
C LYS A 482 21.35 -35.17 -16.02
N GLN A 483 21.11 -34.64 -17.20
CA GLN A 483 20.41 -35.33 -18.28
C GLN A 483 21.32 -35.41 -19.49
N LYS A 484 21.46 -36.63 -20.03
CA LYS A 484 22.15 -36.89 -21.29
C LYS A 484 21.11 -37.14 -22.37
N TRP A 485 20.94 -36.18 -23.28
CA TRP A 485 20.05 -36.29 -24.42
C TRP A 485 20.85 -36.65 -25.68
N GLU A 486 20.40 -37.69 -26.39
CA GLU A 486 20.94 -38.04 -27.71
C GLU A 486 19.95 -37.56 -28.78
N CYS A 487 20.33 -36.51 -29.51
CA CYS A 487 19.48 -35.88 -30.52
C CYS A 487 19.91 -36.27 -31.94
N GLN A 488 18.94 -36.64 -32.78
CA GLN A 488 19.15 -37.05 -34.17
C GLN A 488 17.94 -36.75 -35.04
N TYR A 489 18.18 -36.51 -36.33
CA TYR A 489 17.11 -36.39 -37.32
C TYR A 489 16.68 -37.78 -37.80
N MET A 490 15.41 -38.12 -37.57
CA MET A 490 14.84 -39.42 -37.97
C MET A 490 13.35 -39.27 -38.25
N ASN A 491 12.87 -39.88 -39.34
CA ASN A 491 11.47 -39.83 -39.75
C ASN A 491 10.92 -38.40 -39.80
N GLU A 492 11.67 -37.50 -40.43
CA GLU A 492 11.34 -36.08 -40.58
C GLU A 492 11.24 -35.27 -39.27
N ILE A 493 11.65 -35.87 -38.13
CA ILE A 493 11.61 -35.24 -36.81
C ILE A 493 13.02 -35.18 -36.22
N TYR A 494 13.40 -34.03 -35.66
CA TYR A 494 14.59 -33.88 -34.83
C TYR A 494 14.30 -34.38 -33.42
N LYS A 495 14.37 -35.70 -33.21
CA LYS A 495 14.05 -36.34 -31.93
C LYS A 495 15.25 -36.35 -31.00
N CYS A 496 15.00 -36.19 -29.70
CA CYS A 496 15.96 -36.31 -28.62
C CYS A 496 15.50 -37.40 -27.65
N GLU A 497 16.41 -38.31 -27.30
CA GLU A 497 16.15 -39.42 -26.37
C GLU A 497 16.99 -39.26 -25.09
N LEU A 498 16.33 -39.37 -23.93
CA LEU A 498 16.98 -39.26 -22.62
C LEU A 498 17.60 -40.60 -22.22
N LYS A 499 18.90 -40.58 -21.91
CA LYS A 499 19.59 -41.74 -21.34
C LYS A 499 19.46 -41.78 -19.81
N ASN A 500 19.42 -42.99 -19.28
CA ASN A 500 19.30 -43.28 -17.84
C ASN A 500 18.02 -42.72 -17.19
N LEU A 501 16.90 -42.77 -17.92
CA LEU A 501 15.60 -42.32 -17.43
C LEU A 501 15.14 -43.14 -16.21
N GLU A 502 14.70 -42.42 -15.19
CA GLU A 502 14.07 -42.94 -13.99
C GLU A 502 12.57 -42.65 -14.07
N ASN A 503 11.76 -43.69 -13.80
CA ASN A 503 10.30 -43.57 -13.69
C ASN A 503 9.61 -42.97 -14.95
N SER A 504 9.63 -43.74 -16.05
CA SER A 504 9.07 -43.39 -17.37
C SER A 504 7.56 -43.05 -17.38
N GLN A 505 6.86 -43.31 -16.29
CA GLN A 505 5.46 -42.93 -16.12
C GLN A 505 5.29 -41.40 -16.20
N TYR A 506 6.10 -40.64 -15.48
CA TYR A 506 5.90 -39.18 -15.31
C TYR A 506 6.85 -38.31 -16.13
N TYR A 507 7.93 -38.90 -16.64
CA TYR A 507 8.97 -38.20 -17.39
C TYR A 507 9.01 -38.71 -18.82
N ASP A 508 9.43 -37.84 -19.73
CA ASP A 508 9.46 -38.11 -21.16
C ASP A 508 10.79 -38.78 -21.55
N GLU A 509 10.73 -39.98 -22.12
CA GLU A 509 11.91 -40.66 -22.66
C GLU A 509 12.36 -40.03 -23.98
N LYS A 510 11.39 -39.62 -24.81
CA LYS A 510 11.60 -39.12 -26.16
C LYS A 510 10.80 -37.84 -26.36
N ILE A 511 11.47 -36.78 -26.78
CA ILE A 511 10.87 -35.47 -27.08
C ILE A 511 11.46 -34.88 -28.36
N PRO A 512 10.76 -33.98 -29.05
CA PRO A 512 11.36 -33.19 -30.12
C PRO A 512 12.41 -32.22 -29.56
N PHE A 513 13.41 -31.87 -30.37
CA PHE A 513 14.44 -30.91 -29.97
C PHE A 513 13.86 -29.52 -29.66
N ASN A 514 12.77 -29.10 -30.32
CA ASN A 514 12.03 -27.86 -29.98
C ASN A 514 11.59 -27.85 -28.50
N ILE A 515 11.05 -28.96 -28.00
CA ILE A 515 10.63 -29.10 -26.59
C ILE A 515 11.84 -29.05 -25.65
N LEU A 516 12.94 -29.74 -25.99
CA LEU A 516 14.18 -29.69 -25.21
C LEU A 516 14.73 -28.26 -25.14
N PHE A 517 14.72 -27.54 -26.26
CA PHE A 517 15.15 -26.16 -26.38
C PHE A 517 14.33 -25.23 -25.48
N HIS A 518 12.99 -25.31 -25.54
CA HIS A 518 12.10 -24.51 -24.69
C HIS A 518 12.27 -24.81 -23.21
N ARG A 519 12.32 -26.09 -22.82
CA ARG A 519 12.53 -26.51 -21.43
C ARG A 519 13.85 -25.97 -20.87
N TRP A 520 14.93 -26.01 -21.67
CA TRP A 520 16.23 -25.48 -21.28
C TRP A 520 16.21 -23.96 -21.07
N LEU A 521 15.57 -23.20 -21.97
CA LEU A 521 15.45 -21.74 -21.83
C LEU A 521 14.71 -21.34 -20.56
N ILE A 522 13.59 -22.02 -20.26
CA ILE A 522 12.79 -21.77 -19.07
C ILE A 522 13.60 -22.08 -17.80
N ASP A 523 14.25 -23.25 -17.74
CA ASP A 523 15.10 -23.66 -16.62
C ASP A 523 16.25 -22.66 -16.40
N PHE A 524 16.94 -22.27 -17.49
CA PHE A 524 18.02 -21.31 -17.44
C PHE A 524 17.57 -19.98 -16.83
N ILE A 525 16.49 -19.36 -17.33
CA ILE A 525 16.03 -18.05 -16.83
C ILE A 525 15.58 -18.12 -15.37
N GLN A 526 14.89 -19.20 -14.97
CA GLN A 526 14.44 -19.35 -13.59
C GLN A 526 15.63 -19.42 -12.62
N TYR A 527 16.64 -20.23 -12.95
CA TYR A 527 17.84 -20.35 -12.13
C TYR A 527 18.76 -19.14 -12.23
N TYR A 528 18.79 -18.45 -13.37
CA TYR A 528 19.45 -17.18 -13.53
C TYR A 528 18.88 -16.13 -12.57
N ASN A 529 17.55 -15.99 -12.54
CA ASN A 529 16.86 -15.08 -11.63
C ASN A 529 17.13 -15.41 -10.16
N LYS A 530 17.18 -16.71 -9.81
CA LYS A 530 17.58 -17.17 -8.47
C LYS A 530 19.03 -16.79 -8.15
N SER A 531 19.95 -17.00 -9.08
CA SER A 531 21.36 -16.66 -8.96
C SER A 531 21.58 -15.17 -8.72
N LYS A 532 20.92 -14.34 -9.53
CA LYS A 532 20.96 -12.88 -9.46
C LYS A 532 20.55 -12.40 -8.06
N LYS A 533 19.42 -12.88 -7.54
CA LYS A 533 18.93 -12.55 -6.19
C LYS A 533 19.94 -12.90 -5.11
N GLU A 534 20.56 -14.08 -5.21
CA GLU A 534 21.57 -14.49 -4.24
C GLU A 534 22.84 -13.63 -4.32
N ILE A 535 23.33 -13.29 -5.51
CA ILE A 535 24.50 -12.40 -5.68
C ILE A 535 24.25 -11.03 -5.03
N THR A 536 23.07 -10.45 -5.21
CA THR A 536 22.69 -9.20 -4.52
C THR A 536 22.73 -9.34 -3.00
N ARG A 537 22.41 -10.52 -2.45
CA ARG A 537 22.47 -10.82 -1.01
C ARG A 537 23.91 -11.03 -0.52
N CYS A 538 24.78 -11.61 -1.35
CA CYS A 538 26.19 -11.87 -1.03
C CYS A 538 26.96 -10.58 -0.70
N ARG A 539 26.70 -9.49 -1.44
CA ARG A 539 27.24 -8.15 -1.15
C ARG A 539 27.01 -7.68 0.30
N LYS A 540 26.04 -8.27 1.01
CA LYS A 540 25.72 -7.93 2.40
C LYS A 540 26.36 -8.86 3.44
N LYS A 541 26.66 -10.14 3.13
CA LYS A 541 27.25 -11.14 4.07
C LYS A 541 27.94 -12.33 3.35
N GLY A 542 29.28 -12.40 3.39
CA GLY A 542 30.11 -13.63 3.44
C GLY A 542 30.34 -14.47 2.15
N GLU A 543 31.54 -15.07 2.07
CA GLU A 543 32.36 -15.35 0.88
C GLU A 543 32.11 -16.62 0.01
N ASN A 544 31.25 -17.59 0.37
CA ASN A 544 31.21 -18.89 -0.36
C ASN A 544 30.14 -19.02 -1.48
N LYS A 545 29.24 -18.06 -1.65
CA LYS A 545 28.08 -18.16 -2.56
C LYS A 545 28.42 -17.83 -4.03
N CYS A 546 29.33 -16.89 -4.27
CA CYS A 546 29.67 -16.42 -5.63
C CYS A 546 30.47 -17.46 -6.43
N ASP A 547 31.26 -18.32 -5.78
CA ASP A 547 31.95 -19.43 -6.44
C ASP A 547 31.00 -20.53 -6.93
N CYS A 548 29.98 -20.87 -6.12
CA CYS A 548 28.94 -21.82 -6.50
C CYS A 548 28.19 -21.34 -7.76
N ILE A 549 27.78 -20.07 -7.79
CA ILE A 549 27.05 -19.49 -8.92
C ILE A 549 27.95 -19.42 -10.16
N GLN A 550 29.23 -19.08 -10.02
CA GLN A 550 30.18 -19.11 -11.13
C GLN A 550 30.27 -20.50 -11.77
N LYS A 551 30.35 -21.56 -10.97
CA LYS A 551 30.44 -22.93 -11.49
C LYS A 551 29.19 -23.34 -12.24
N TRP A 552 28.01 -23.03 -11.70
CA TRP A 552 26.74 -23.28 -12.38
C TRP A 552 26.66 -22.52 -13.71
N LEU A 553 26.99 -21.24 -13.69
CA LEU A 553 26.95 -20.37 -14.88
C LEU A 553 27.93 -20.84 -15.97
N ASN A 554 29.11 -21.30 -15.59
CA ASN A 554 30.09 -21.88 -16.52
C ASN A 554 29.58 -23.17 -17.17
N LYS A 555 28.80 -24.00 -16.45
CA LYS A 555 28.16 -25.18 -17.04
C LYS A 555 27.07 -24.76 -18.01
N LYS A 556 26.16 -23.85 -17.61
CA LYS A 556 25.11 -23.33 -18.49
C LYS A 556 25.64 -22.67 -19.76
N SER A 557 26.78 -21.96 -19.69
CA SER A 557 27.46 -21.43 -20.88
C SER A 557 27.86 -22.54 -21.88
N LYS A 558 28.44 -23.64 -21.39
CA LYS A 558 28.83 -24.78 -22.25
C LYS A 558 27.62 -25.54 -22.82
N GLU A 559 26.56 -25.67 -22.01
CA GLU A 559 25.28 -26.21 -22.47
C GLU A 559 24.74 -25.35 -23.62
N TRP A 560 24.73 -24.03 -23.45
CA TRP A 560 24.25 -23.10 -24.47
C TRP A 560 25.08 -23.14 -25.76
N ASP A 561 26.39 -23.24 -25.65
CA ASP A 561 27.27 -23.39 -26.83
C ASP A 561 26.98 -24.69 -27.61
N THR A 562 26.67 -25.77 -26.90
CA THR A 562 26.29 -27.04 -27.52
C THR A 562 24.94 -26.94 -28.21
N ILE A 563 23.94 -26.31 -27.57
CA ILE A 563 22.60 -26.07 -28.13
C ILE A 563 22.68 -25.17 -29.36
N LYS A 564 23.43 -24.06 -29.30
CA LYS A 564 23.69 -23.17 -30.44
C LYS A 564 24.31 -23.91 -31.61
N LYS A 565 25.30 -24.77 -31.34
CA LYS A 565 25.95 -25.56 -32.39
C LYS A 565 24.98 -26.53 -33.05
N TYR A 566 24.18 -27.25 -32.27
CA TYR A 566 23.16 -28.14 -32.81
C TYR A 566 22.09 -27.37 -33.60
N TYR A 567 21.66 -26.21 -33.11
CA TYR A 567 20.72 -25.35 -33.81
C TYR A 567 21.29 -24.88 -35.16
N LYS A 568 22.51 -24.34 -35.18
CA LYS A 568 23.22 -23.89 -36.39
C LYS A 568 23.37 -24.99 -37.44
N GLN A 569 23.56 -26.23 -37.02
CA GLN A 569 23.73 -27.36 -37.93
C GLN A 569 22.44 -27.85 -38.57
N ASN A 570 21.29 -27.65 -37.91
CA ASN A 570 20.04 -28.34 -38.26
C ASN A 570 18.87 -27.40 -38.62
N PHE A 571 18.88 -26.15 -38.17
CA PHE A 571 17.73 -25.23 -38.30
C PHE A 571 18.09 -23.83 -38.80
N GLN A 572 19.36 -23.46 -38.86
CA GLN A 572 19.74 -22.11 -39.24
C GLN A 572 19.57 -21.86 -40.75
N SER A 573 18.82 -20.80 -41.07
CA SER A 573 18.67 -20.22 -42.41
C SER A 573 18.95 -18.70 -42.36
N ASP A 574 18.82 -18.00 -43.51
CA ASP A 574 19.00 -16.55 -43.60
C ASP A 574 17.94 -15.77 -42.80
N ASP A 575 16.74 -16.32 -42.65
CA ASP A 575 15.63 -15.69 -41.92
C ASP A 575 15.43 -16.27 -40.49
N GLU A 576 16.00 -17.45 -40.20
CA GLU A 576 15.71 -18.22 -38.98
C GLU A 576 16.93 -18.44 -38.07
N HIS A 577 17.64 -17.35 -37.79
CA HIS A 577 18.73 -17.36 -36.80
C HIS A 577 18.21 -17.69 -35.39
N ILE A 578 19.08 -18.29 -34.56
CA ILE A 578 18.72 -18.64 -33.17
C ILE A 578 18.28 -17.41 -32.36
N ALA A 579 18.81 -16.23 -32.67
CA ALA A 579 18.41 -14.98 -32.04
C ALA A 579 16.96 -14.61 -32.39
N SER A 580 16.55 -14.74 -33.66
CA SER A 580 15.14 -14.59 -34.06
C SER A 580 14.24 -15.59 -33.32
N ARG A 581 14.70 -16.84 -33.18
CA ARG A 581 13.94 -17.85 -32.45
C ARG A 581 13.80 -17.54 -30.95
N LEU A 582 14.84 -17.03 -30.30
CA LEU A 582 14.78 -16.57 -28.92
C LEU A 582 13.77 -15.42 -28.76
N ASN A 583 13.79 -14.45 -29.67
CA ASN A 583 12.85 -13.34 -29.63
C ASN A 583 11.40 -13.85 -29.75
N SER A 584 11.12 -14.66 -30.77
CA SER A 584 9.82 -15.30 -31.00
C SER A 584 9.34 -16.15 -29.81
N PHE A 585 10.25 -16.82 -29.09
CA PHE A 585 9.89 -17.59 -27.91
C PHE A 585 9.55 -16.69 -26.71
N PHE A 586 10.36 -15.66 -26.44
CA PHE A 586 10.20 -14.80 -25.27
C PHE A 586 9.12 -13.72 -25.41
N GLU A 587 8.75 -13.34 -26.63
CA GLU A 587 7.59 -12.49 -26.92
C GLU A 587 6.25 -13.18 -26.63
N GLN A 588 6.24 -14.52 -26.50
CA GLN A 588 5.03 -15.24 -26.13
C GLN A 588 4.66 -14.89 -24.68
N GLY A 589 3.39 -14.48 -24.49
CA GLY A 589 2.84 -13.96 -23.23
C GLY A 589 3.29 -14.65 -21.92
N PRO A 590 3.34 -15.99 -21.81
CA PRO A 590 3.69 -16.65 -20.55
C PRO A 590 5.18 -16.57 -20.13
N PHE A 591 6.06 -16.01 -20.96
CA PHE A 591 7.51 -15.92 -20.68
C PHE A 591 8.03 -14.50 -20.45
N TYR A 592 7.28 -13.48 -20.86
CA TYR A 592 7.68 -12.08 -20.78
C TYR A 592 8.08 -11.65 -19.36
N SER A 593 7.30 -12.02 -18.34
CA SER A 593 7.59 -11.65 -16.94
C SER A 593 8.89 -12.23 -16.39
N LEU A 594 9.28 -13.44 -16.81
CA LEU A 594 10.54 -14.08 -16.40
C LEU A 594 11.75 -13.36 -17.01
N VAL A 595 11.61 -12.90 -18.25
CA VAL A 595 12.62 -12.17 -19.02
C VAL A 595 12.82 -10.77 -18.45
N GLU A 596 11.74 -10.05 -18.17
CA GLU A 596 11.81 -8.73 -17.54
C GLU A 596 12.48 -8.78 -16.17
N GLU A 597 12.23 -9.82 -15.38
CA GLU A 597 12.95 -10.03 -14.14
C GLU A 597 14.45 -10.29 -14.38
N ALA A 598 14.82 -11.06 -15.41
CA ALA A 598 16.23 -11.35 -15.72
C ALA A 598 17.02 -10.09 -16.12
N LYS A 599 16.39 -9.18 -16.87
CA LYS A 599 17.00 -7.91 -17.31
C LYS A 599 17.42 -7.01 -16.16
N LYS A 600 16.76 -7.08 -15.00
CA LYS A 600 17.10 -6.30 -13.79
C LYS A 600 18.45 -6.66 -13.16
N VAL A 601 19.25 -7.54 -13.78
CA VAL A 601 20.69 -7.64 -13.46
C VAL A 601 21.42 -6.32 -13.76
N VAL A 602 20.91 -5.55 -14.72
CA VAL A 602 21.36 -4.19 -15.03
C VAL A 602 20.50 -3.20 -14.23
N ASP A 603 21.17 -2.44 -13.36
CA ASP A 603 20.51 -1.52 -12.43
C ASP A 603 19.83 -0.35 -13.19
N GLU A 604 20.52 0.21 -14.18
CA GLU A 604 20.04 1.29 -15.04
C GLU A 604 18.97 0.80 -16.02
N GLU A 605 17.73 1.28 -15.84
CA GLU A 605 16.56 0.85 -16.62
C GLU A 605 16.72 1.07 -18.13
N ASN A 606 17.24 2.23 -18.53
CA ASN A 606 17.49 2.58 -19.94
C ASN A 606 18.58 1.74 -20.62
N LYS A 607 19.37 0.96 -19.87
CA LYS A 607 20.40 0.06 -20.41
C LYS A 607 19.96 -1.39 -20.51
N ARG A 608 18.79 -1.74 -19.96
CA ARG A 608 18.30 -3.13 -19.91
C ARG A 608 18.01 -3.71 -21.28
N ASP A 609 17.48 -2.92 -22.20
CA ASP A 609 17.16 -3.38 -23.56
C ASP A 609 18.41 -3.71 -24.38
N GLY A 610 19.58 -3.18 -23.99
CA GLY A 610 20.86 -3.57 -24.58
C GLY A 610 21.20 -5.05 -24.39
N LEU A 611 20.62 -5.72 -23.38
CA LEU A 611 20.81 -7.16 -23.16
C LEU A 611 20.29 -8.01 -24.31
N TRP A 612 19.29 -7.53 -25.06
CA TRP A 612 18.76 -8.25 -26.20
C TRP A 612 19.83 -8.50 -27.27
N GLY A 613 20.80 -7.60 -27.46
CA GLY A 613 21.83 -7.74 -28.49
C GLY A 613 21.20 -8.06 -29.86
N CYS A 614 21.71 -9.10 -30.51
CA CYS A 614 21.18 -9.60 -31.80
C CYS A 614 19.80 -10.26 -31.71
N THR A 615 19.26 -10.47 -30.52
CA THR A 615 17.88 -10.96 -30.30
C THR A 615 16.85 -9.82 -30.38
N GLY A 616 17.28 -8.57 -30.23
CA GLY A 616 16.40 -7.40 -30.26
C GLY A 616 16.29 -6.78 -31.66
N ASN A 617 15.92 -5.50 -31.70
CA ASN A 617 15.77 -4.74 -32.95
C ASN A 617 17.10 -4.39 -33.65
N ILE A 618 18.23 -4.89 -33.17
CA ILE A 618 19.56 -4.60 -33.73
C ILE A 618 19.83 -5.63 -34.83
N THR A 619 20.12 -5.16 -36.04
CA THR A 619 20.50 -6.01 -37.18
C THR A 619 21.94 -6.51 -36.99
N CYS A 620 22.12 -7.84 -37.00
CA CYS A 620 23.42 -8.50 -36.90
C CYS A 620 23.71 -9.26 -38.19
N ASP A 621 24.24 -8.55 -39.18
CA ASP A 621 24.40 -9.05 -40.55
C ASP A 621 25.71 -9.83 -40.75
N THR A 622 26.69 -9.68 -39.85
CA THR A 622 27.99 -10.37 -39.93
C THR A 622 28.27 -11.30 -38.75
N GLU A 623 29.15 -12.30 -38.94
CA GLU A 623 29.63 -13.14 -37.84
C GLU A 623 30.41 -12.34 -36.77
N GLU A 624 30.94 -11.17 -37.13
CA GLU A 624 31.63 -10.26 -36.21
C GLU A 624 30.62 -9.54 -35.30
N ASP A 625 29.51 -9.02 -35.86
CA ASP A 625 28.41 -8.42 -35.10
C ASP A 625 27.79 -9.42 -34.12
N GLN A 626 27.56 -10.66 -34.57
CA GLN A 626 27.02 -11.73 -33.73
C GLN A 626 27.93 -12.08 -32.54
N LYS A 627 29.25 -11.94 -32.73
CA LYS A 627 30.24 -12.20 -31.70
C LYS A 627 30.37 -11.04 -30.72
N GLU A 628 30.31 -9.81 -31.22
CA GLU A 628 30.41 -8.60 -30.42
C GLU A 628 29.15 -8.37 -29.58
N LEU A 629 27.99 -8.30 -30.24
CA LEU A 629 26.71 -7.94 -29.62
C LEU A 629 26.07 -9.11 -28.86
N GLY A 630 26.30 -10.35 -29.29
CA GLY A 630 25.78 -11.56 -28.65
C GLY A 630 24.25 -11.72 -28.70
N ASP A 631 23.77 -12.92 -28.39
CA ASP A 631 22.35 -13.19 -28.15
C ASP A 631 21.94 -12.89 -26.70
N PHE A 632 20.63 -12.80 -26.43
CA PHE A 632 20.10 -12.47 -25.11
C PHE A 632 20.63 -13.37 -23.98
N ILE A 633 20.71 -14.68 -24.21
CA ILE A 633 21.21 -15.65 -23.21
C ILE A 633 22.71 -15.42 -22.96
N THR A 634 23.49 -15.25 -24.03
CA THR A 634 24.92 -14.93 -23.95
C THR A 634 25.16 -13.64 -23.17
N ASN A 635 24.33 -12.60 -23.38
CA ASN A 635 24.46 -11.31 -22.69
C ASN A 635 24.06 -11.39 -21.21
N LEU A 636 23.00 -12.15 -20.87
CA LEU A 636 22.68 -12.47 -19.48
C LEU A 636 23.85 -13.17 -18.78
N ILE A 637 24.45 -14.19 -19.42
CA ILE A 637 25.62 -14.89 -18.88
C ILE A 637 26.78 -13.91 -18.62
N LYS A 638 27.10 -13.05 -19.60
CA LYS A 638 28.16 -12.03 -19.48
C LYS A 638 27.91 -11.07 -18.30
N GLU A 639 26.71 -10.53 -18.17
CA GLU A 639 26.39 -9.58 -17.08
C GLU A 639 26.41 -10.24 -15.70
N LEU A 640 25.90 -11.47 -15.57
CA LEU A 640 25.98 -12.19 -14.30
C LEU A 640 27.42 -12.55 -13.93
N GLN A 641 28.26 -12.90 -14.91
CA GLN A 641 29.71 -13.08 -14.70
C GLN A 641 30.37 -11.81 -14.18
N LYS A 642 30.02 -10.64 -14.73
CA LYS A 642 30.50 -9.34 -14.26
C LYS A 642 30.10 -9.08 -12.79
N LYS A 643 28.83 -9.29 -12.44
CA LYS A 643 28.33 -9.16 -11.06
C LYS A 643 29.02 -10.14 -10.10
N ILE A 644 29.37 -11.35 -10.55
CA ILE A 644 30.16 -12.31 -9.77
C ILE A 644 31.59 -11.79 -9.55
N GLY A 645 32.21 -11.20 -10.59
CA GLY A 645 33.52 -10.56 -10.47
C GLY A 645 33.55 -9.45 -9.43
N GLU A 646 32.54 -8.56 -9.47
CA GLU A 646 32.33 -7.51 -8.47
C GLU A 646 32.20 -8.12 -7.05
N CYS A 647 31.36 -9.15 -6.89
CA CYS A 647 31.20 -9.87 -5.62
C CYS A 647 32.53 -10.43 -5.08
N LYS A 648 33.37 -11.04 -5.93
CA LYS A 648 34.67 -11.59 -5.48
C LYS A 648 35.67 -10.51 -5.09
N SER A 649 35.64 -9.36 -5.78
CA SER A 649 36.56 -8.24 -5.51
C SER A 649 36.28 -7.51 -4.19
N GLU A 650 35.02 -7.43 -3.76
CA GLU A 650 34.62 -6.84 -2.47
C GLU A 650 35.10 -7.67 -1.25
N HIS A 651 35.64 -8.87 -1.49
CA HIS A 651 35.98 -9.86 -0.47
C HIS A 651 37.44 -10.35 -0.49
N SER A 652 38.30 -9.82 -1.36
CA SER A 652 39.72 -10.22 -1.36
C SER A 652 40.48 -9.60 -0.17
N GLY A 653 40.61 -10.32 0.94
CA GLY A 653 41.44 -9.87 2.08
C GLY A 653 41.25 -10.55 3.44
N LYS A 654 40.31 -11.48 3.64
CA LYS A 654 40.16 -12.24 4.90
C LYS A 654 40.49 -13.73 4.73
N PRO A 655 41.15 -14.37 5.72
CA PRO A 655 41.45 -15.80 5.64
C PRO A 655 40.15 -16.63 5.70
N PRO A 656 40.13 -17.83 5.08
CA PRO A 656 38.94 -18.66 5.03
C PRO A 656 38.58 -19.14 6.44
N GLN A 657 37.57 -18.53 7.07
CA GLN A 657 36.98 -19.07 8.29
C GLN A 657 36.20 -20.34 7.96
N THR A 658 36.60 -21.45 8.56
CA THR A 658 36.02 -22.80 8.36
C THR A 658 34.73 -23.04 9.13
N SER A 659 34.05 -22.00 9.61
CA SER A 659 32.82 -22.15 10.39
C SER A 659 31.85 -21.02 10.06
N CYS A 660 30.89 -21.31 9.18
CA CYS A 660 29.60 -20.63 9.26
C CYS A 660 28.84 -21.28 10.42
N GLU A 661 28.95 -20.72 11.62
CA GLU A 661 27.95 -21.00 12.65
C GLU A 661 26.60 -20.51 12.13
N MET A 662 25.63 -21.43 12.12
CA MET A 662 24.25 -21.16 11.73
C MET A 662 23.69 -20.01 12.59
N PRO A 663 23.23 -18.90 11.99
CA PRO A 663 22.06 -18.25 12.53
C PRO A 663 20.92 -19.30 12.53
N PRO A 664 20.00 -19.32 13.51
CA PRO A 664 18.75 -20.06 13.34
C PRO A 664 18.17 -19.61 12.00
N LEU A 665 17.68 -20.55 11.20
CA LEU A 665 17.01 -20.29 9.91
C LEU A 665 16.10 -19.07 10.10
N SER A 666 16.57 -17.89 9.67
CA SER A 666 15.71 -16.73 9.55
C SER A 666 14.77 -17.09 8.42
N ASP A 667 13.48 -17.06 8.72
CA ASP A 667 12.37 -17.53 7.87
C ASP A 667 12.27 -16.85 6.49
N ASP A 668 13.19 -15.94 6.15
CA ASP A 668 13.36 -15.33 4.81
C ASP A 668 13.91 -16.29 3.73
N GLU A 669 14.15 -17.57 4.03
CA GLU A 669 14.45 -18.61 3.02
C GLU A 669 13.28 -19.56 2.74
N ASN A 670 12.11 -19.31 3.33
CA ASN A 670 10.87 -19.79 2.74
C ASN A 670 10.26 -18.57 2.03
N PRO A 671 10.23 -18.47 0.70
CA PRO A 671 9.13 -17.70 0.12
C PRO A 671 7.88 -18.27 0.78
N GLU A 672 7.09 -17.44 1.48
CA GLU A 672 5.72 -17.81 1.80
C GLU A 672 5.17 -18.47 0.51
N PRO A 673 4.48 -19.63 0.61
CA PRO A 673 3.89 -20.23 -0.57
C PRO A 673 2.78 -19.27 -1.04
N LEU A 674 3.16 -18.31 -1.87
CA LEU A 674 2.29 -17.70 -2.85
C LEU A 674 1.96 -18.87 -3.78
N ASP A 675 0.77 -19.42 -3.52
CA ASP A 675 0.12 -20.30 -4.44
C ASP A 675 0.07 -19.54 -5.79
N PRO A 676 0.55 -20.09 -6.91
CA PRO A 676 0.49 -19.39 -8.19
C PRO A 676 -0.95 -19.21 -8.73
N ASP A 677 -1.97 -19.65 -7.99
CA ASP A 677 -3.38 -19.28 -8.20
C ASP A 677 -3.82 -18.11 -7.29
N ASP A 678 -2.91 -17.58 -6.46
CA ASP A 678 -3.07 -16.38 -5.62
C ASP A 678 -2.63 -15.09 -6.34
N ASP A 679 -2.38 -15.16 -7.66
CA ASP A 679 -2.08 -14.00 -8.51
C ASP A 679 -3.31 -13.07 -8.71
N ASN A 680 -4.45 -13.41 -8.10
CA ASN A 680 -5.60 -12.50 -7.91
C ASN A 680 -5.65 -11.82 -6.53
N LEU A 681 -4.60 -11.96 -5.71
CA LEU A 681 -4.38 -11.14 -4.52
C LEU A 681 -3.07 -10.36 -4.68
N VAL A 682 -3.24 -9.11 -5.09
CA VAL A 682 -2.20 -8.08 -5.23
C VAL A 682 -1.28 -8.03 -4.00
N ASP A 683 0.01 -8.03 -4.29
CA ASP A 683 1.18 -7.84 -3.42
C ASP A 683 0.94 -6.76 -2.32
N ASP A 684 0.75 -7.17 -1.07
CA ASP A 684 0.86 -6.32 0.13
C ASP A 684 1.68 -7.07 1.20
N ALA A 685 2.94 -7.36 0.88
CA ALA A 685 3.91 -7.93 1.80
C ALA A 685 4.52 -6.86 2.73
N GLN A 686 3.70 -6.24 3.58
CA GLN A 686 4.15 -5.57 4.81
C GLN A 686 3.13 -5.81 5.94
N HIS A 687 3.49 -6.71 6.88
CA HIS A 687 2.96 -6.86 8.24
C HIS A 687 1.49 -6.44 8.49
N ARG A 688 0.53 -7.34 8.26
CA ARG A 688 -0.86 -7.17 8.76
C ARG A 688 -1.43 -8.47 9.35
N ALA A 689 -2.14 -8.33 10.46
CA ALA A 689 -3.21 -9.26 10.82
C ALA A 689 -4.29 -9.24 9.70
N PRO A 690 -5.05 -10.31 9.45
CA PRO A 690 -5.89 -10.34 8.26
C PRO A 690 -7.13 -9.44 8.42
N ARG A 691 -7.52 -8.83 7.29
CA ARG A 691 -8.53 -7.77 7.13
C ARG A 691 -9.97 -8.33 7.08
N PHE A 692 -10.48 -8.97 8.14
CA PHE A 692 -11.87 -9.47 8.12
C PHE A 692 -12.91 -8.48 8.64
N CYS A 693 -12.52 -7.22 8.75
CA CYS A 693 -13.36 -6.22 8.11
C CYS A 693 -12.68 -5.97 6.77
N PRO A 694 -13.22 -6.43 5.60
CA PRO A 694 -12.93 -5.69 4.40
C PRO A 694 -13.50 -4.29 4.68
N LYS A 695 -12.64 -3.39 5.16
CA LYS A 695 -12.76 -2.00 4.76
C LYS A 695 -12.59 -2.09 3.26
N GLU A 696 -13.74 -2.18 2.59
CA GLU A 696 -13.87 -2.06 1.15
C GLU A 696 -12.86 -0.99 0.72
N ASP A 697 -11.89 -1.38 -0.12
CA ASP A 697 -10.71 -0.53 -0.30
C ASP A 697 -11.15 0.81 -0.87
N ILE A 698 -11.13 1.83 -0.01
CA ILE A 698 -11.72 3.14 -0.28
C ILE A 698 -11.05 3.77 -1.50
N CYS A 699 -9.80 3.42 -1.76
CA CYS A 699 -9.06 3.86 -2.94
C CYS A 699 -8.29 2.70 -3.59
N LYS A 700 -8.63 2.40 -4.85
CA LYS A 700 -7.95 1.43 -5.71
C LYS A 700 -7.26 2.16 -6.85
N ASP A 701 -5.99 1.85 -7.11
CA ASP A 701 -5.18 2.46 -8.19
C ASP A 701 -5.21 4.01 -8.16
N GLY A 702 -5.20 4.59 -6.96
CA GLY A 702 -5.26 6.04 -6.78
C GLY A 702 -6.64 6.68 -7.01
N LYS A 703 -7.71 5.89 -7.19
CA LYS A 703 -9.08 6.36 -7.41
C LYS A 703 -10.04 5.90 -6.32
N VAL A 704 -10.87 6.83 -5.87
CA VAL A 704 -11.95 6.60 -4.89
C VAL A 704 -13.27 6.40 -5.63
N ASP A 705 -14.01 5.36 -5.27
CA ASP A 705 -15.37 5.15 -5.78
C ASP A 705 -16.33 6.19 -5.16
N CYS A 706 -16.70 7.21 -5.93
CA CYS A 706 -17.61 8.27 -5.49
C CYS A 706 -19.01 7.75 -5.10
N THR A 707 -19.41 6.53 -5.48
CA THR A 707 -20.67 5.93 -5.01
C THR A 707 -20.62 5.62 -3.51
N LYS A 708 -19.42 5.36 -2.96
CA LYS A 708 -19.14 5.06 -1.56
C LYS A 708 -18.95 6.29 -0.68
N VAL A 709 -18.96 7.48 -1.27
CA VAL A 709 -18.93 8.77 -0.57
C VAL A 709 -20.36 9.28 -0.37
N GLY A 710 -20.75 9.60 0.87
CA GLY A 710 -22.07 10.18 1.17
C GLY A 710 -22.57 9.92 2.59
N LYS A 711 -23.87 10.16 2.82
CA LYS A 711 -24.56 9.92 4.09
C LYS A 711 -25.07 8.47 4.18
N GLY A 712 -25.02 7.88 5.38
CA GLY A 712 -25.59 6.55 5.69
C GLY A 712 -24.54 5.46 5.98
N ASN A 713 -24.96 4.41 6.68
CA ASN A 713 -24.08 3.36 7.21
C ASN A 713 -23.43 2.48 6.12
N SER A 714 -23.93 2.54 4.88
CA SER A 714 -23.37 1.80 3.73
C SER A 714 -22.30 2.59 2.96
N LYS A 715 -21.89 3.76 3.45
CA LYS A 715 -20.85 4.62 2.86
C LYS A 715 -19.56 4.43 3.63
N LEU A 716 -18.44 4.39 2.92
CA LEU A 716 -17.12 4.20 3.54
C LEU A 716 -16.49 5.54 3.91
N ILE A 717 -16.75 6.56 3.10
CA ILE A 717 -16.41 7.95 3.41
C ILE A 717 -17.70 8.69 3.74
N HIS A 718 -17.86 9.04 5.01
CA HIS A 718 -19.02 9.76 5.50
C HIS A 718 -18.88 11.27 5.27
N VAL A 719 -19.78 11.83 4.45
CA VAL A 719 -19.97 13.28 4.29
C VAL A 719 -21.46 13.61 4.47
N PRO A 720 -21.85 14.59 5.30
CA PRO A 720 -21.04 15.30 6.30
C PRO A 720 -20.61 14.41 7.48
N ILE A 721 -19.41 14.63 8.03
CA ILE A 721 -18.84 13.93 9.20
C ILE A 721 -19.41 14.40 10.54
N ASP A 722 -19.90 15.63 10.62
CA ASP A 722 -20.51 16.21 11.82
C ASP A 722 -21.78 16.98 11.45
N PRO A 723 -22.90 16.28 11.16
CA PRO A 723 -24.09 16.92 10.60
C PRO A 723 -24.66 17.98 11.53
N ASP A 724 -24.90 19.18 10.99
CA ASP A 724 -25.60 20.25 11.69
C ASP A 724 -27.09 19.92 11.80
N ASN A 725 -27.51 19.41 12.96
CA ASN A 725 -28.89 19.01 13.19
C ASN A 725 -29.84 20.18 13.49
N THR A 726 -29.39 21.43 13.39
CA THR A 726 -30.25 22.61 13.61
C THR A 726 -31.10 22.93 12.38
N ASN A 727 -32.36 23.30 12.57
CA ASN A 727 -33.26 23.87 11.55
C ASN A 727 -33.23 23.17 10.18
N GLY A 728 -33.12 21.84 10.13
CA GLY A 728 -33.10 21.07 8.88
C GLY A 728 -31.76 21.07 8.11
N LYS A 729 -30.68 21.62 8.68
CA LYS A 729 -29.34 21.70 8.06
C LYS A 729 -28.51 20.41 8.15
N SER A 730 -29.14 19.25 8.34
CA SER A 730 -28.46 17.94 8.54
C SER A 730 -27.62 17.43 7.35
N HIS A 731 -27.53 18.24 6.30
CA HIS A 731 -26.73 18.05 5.11
C HIS A 731 -25.43 18.89 5.12
N ARG A 732 -25.17 19.68 6.17
CA ARG A 732 -23.94 20.50 6.34
C ARG A 732 -23.14 20.00 7.55
N ASN A 733 -21.83 20.22 7.55
CA ASN A 733 -21.04 20.06 8.78
C ASN A 733 -21.33 21.21 9.76
N LYS A 734 -21.15 20.95 11.06
CA LYS A 734 -21.40 21.91 12.15
C LYS A 734 -20.37 23.05 12.19
N ASP A 735 -20.86 24.27 12.43
CA ASP A 735 -20.09 25.53 12.38
C ASP A 735 -19.69 26.09 13.76
N GLY A 736 -19.66 25.25 14.80
CA GLY A 736 -19.42 25.68 16.18
C GLY A 736 -17.97 26.10 16.48
N ASN A 737 -17.79 26.96 17.49
CA ASN A 737 -16.46 27.30 18.02
C ASN A 737 -15.68 26.03 18.44
N GLY A 738 -14.43 25.93 18.02
CA GLY A 738 -13.57 24.77 18.25
C GLY A 738 -13.72 23.61 17.24
N THR A 739 -14.64 23.70 16.27
CA THR A 739 -14.81 22.64 15.25
C THR A 739 -13.75 22.74 14.16
N ASN A 740 -12.93 21.71 14.02
CA ASN A 740 -11.82 21.63 13.06
C ASN A 740 -12.21 20.90 11.76
N CYS A 741 -13.46 21.08 11.30
CA CYS A 741 -13.99 20.50 10.07
C CYS A 741 -15.22 21.28 9.55
N ALA A 742 -15.21 22.59 9.72
CA ALA A 742 -16.29 23.47 9.27
C ALA A 742 -16.05 24.01 7.84
N GLY A 743 -14.81 24.03 7.35
CA GLY A 743 -14.48 24.74 6.09
C GLY A 743 -14.72 26.24 6.20
N ILE A 744 -14.95 26.94 5.07
CA ILE A 744 -15.08 28.41 5.06
C ILE A 744 -16.24 28.87 5.97
N PRO A 745 -16.04 29.87 6.86
CA PRO A 745 -17.09 30.42 7.71
C PRO A 745 -18.26 31.00 6.91
N THR A 746 -19.48 30.97 7.47
CA THR A 746 -20.71 31.40 6.76
C THR A 746 -21.12 32.85 7.04
N GLY A 747 -20.46 33.54 7.97
CA GLY A 747 -20.74 34.94 8.28
C GLY A 747 -19.77 35.85 7.54
N GLU A 748 -20.26 36.86 6.83
CA GLU A 748 -19.45 37.78 6.01
C GLU A 748 -18.29 38.41 6.80
N SER A 749 -18.53 38.84 8.04
CA SER A 749 -17.50 39.40 8.93
C SER A 749 -16.40 38.42 9.35
N ASN A 750 -16.62 37.11 9.15
CA ASN A 750 -15.68 36.05 9.51
C ASN A 750 -14.87 35.54 8.31
N ILE A 751 -15.23 35.92 7.07
CA ILE A 751 -14.51 35.52 5.85
C ILE A 751 -13.43 36.58 5.59
N LYS A 752 -12.34 36.51 6.35
CA LYS A 752 -11.18 37.39 6.19
C LYS A 752 -9.88 36.61 6.29
N TRP A 753 -8.86 37.09 5.60
CA TRP A 753 -7.48 36.65 5.81
C TRP A 753 -7.02 37.06 7.20
N LYS A 754 -6.43 36.13 7.96
CA LYS A 754 -5.98 36.36 9.34
C LYS A 754 -4.48 36.16 9.46
N ASN A 755 -3.82 36.88 10.34
CA ASN A 755 -2.40 36.71 10.65
C ASN A 755 -2.19 36.53 12.17
N ASN A 756 -0.94 36.65 12.62
CA ASN A 756 -0.57 36.53 14.02
C ASN A 756 -1.10 37.65 14.95
N GLU A 757 -1.60 38.76 14.39
CA GLU A 757 -2.23 39.84 15.17
C GLU A 757 -3.68 39.52 15.51
N ASP A 758 -4.32 38.63 14.74
CA ASP A 758 -5.54 37.95 15.16
C ASP A 758 -5.13 36.88 16.19
N ASN A 759 -5.33 37.15 17.49
CA ASN A 759 -4.94 36.36 18.69
C ASN A 759 -5.04 34.81 18.61
N GLU A 760 -5.68 34.25 17.59
CA GLU A 760 -5.79 32.83 17.26
C GLU A 760 -4.54 32.24 16.57
N TYR A 761 -3.66 33.05 15.96
CA TYR A 761 -2.52 32.58 15.14
C TYR A 761 -1.16 33.11 15.57
N THR A 762 -0.97 33.34 16.87
CA THR A 762 0.25 33.93 17.45
C THR A 762 1.53 33.15 17.15
N ILE A 763 1.43 31.86 16.77
CA ILE A 763 2.55 31.00 16.36
C ILE A 763 3.12 31.34 14.98
N LEU A 764 2.39 32.10 14.15
CA LEU A 764 2.81 32.46 12.81
C LEU A 764 3.70 33.70 12.80
N SER A 765 4.60 33.79 11.81
CA SER A 765 5.31 35.04 11.53
C SER A 765 4.37 36.10 10.95
N GLU A 766 4.64 37.37 11.23
CA GLU A 766 3.78 38.52 10.87
C GLU A 766 3.43 38.64 9.38
N GLY A 767 4.32 38.15 8.51
CA GLY A 767 4.11 38.13 7.06
C GLY A 767 3.34 36.93 6.53
N ILE A 768 2.72 36.09 7.37
CA ILE A 768 1.90 34.96 6.94
C ILE A 768 0.42 35.27 7.18
N TYR A 769 -0.38 35.14 6.11
CA TYR A 769 -1.83 35.25 6.19
C TYR A 769 -2.49 33.90 5.90
N VAL A 770 -3.36 33.47 6.80
CA VAL A 770 -4.15 32.24 6.72
C VAL A 770 -5.44 32.50 5.97
N SER A 771 -5.64 31.76 4.88
CA SER A 771 -6.84 31.88 4.04
C SER A 771 -8.11 31.51 4.81
N PRO A 772 -9.26 32.16 4.54
CA PRO A 772 -10.54 31.77 5.17
C PRO A 772 -10.86 30.28 5.06
N ARG A 773 -10.41 29.65 3.97
CA ARG A 773 -10.49 28.22 3.71
C ARG A 773 -9.65 27.39 4.67
N ARG A 774 -8.37 27.74 4.88
CA ARG A 774 -7.45 27.01 5.77
C ARG A 774 -7.85 27.10 7.25
N GLN A 775 -8.45 28.21 7.70
CA GLN A 775 -8.72 28.48 9.12
C GLN A 775 -9.54 27.38 9.82
N LYS A 776 -10.39 26.66 9.09
CA LYS A 776 -11.22 25.56 9.60
C LYS A 776 -11.13 24.31 8.71
N LEU A 777 -9.96 24.10 8.09
CA LEU A 777 -9.61 22.89 7.32
C LEU A 777 -10.00 21.64 8.11
N CYS A 778 -10.58 20.65 7.44
CA CYS A 778 -10.98 19.42 8.11
C CYS A 778 -9.78 18.59 8.57
N VAL A 779 -9.53 18.52 9.88
CA VAL A 779 -8.50 17.65 10.50
C VAL A 779 -9.08 16.69 11.54
N LYS A 780 -10.42 16.65 11.65
CA LYS A 780 -11.16 15.79 12.58
C LYS A 780 -10.79 14.31 12.35
N GLY A 781 -10.46 13.61 13.44
CA GLY A 781 -10.07 12.20 13.44
C GLY A 781 -8.58 11.94 13.20
N LEU A 782 -7.83 12.87 12.59
CA LEU A 782 -6.40 12.66 12.28
C LEU A 782 -5.55 12.47 13.55
N GLN A 783 -5.86 13.21 14.62
CA GLN A 783 -5.19 13.09 15.92
C GLN A 783 -5.40 11.73 16.61
N GLU A 784 -6.50 11.06 16.28
CA GLU A 784 -6.90 9.79 16.88
C GLU A 784 -6.41 8.59 16.07
N ALA A 785 -5.69 8.83 14.96
CA ALA A 785 -5.18 7.77 14.10
C ALA A 785 -4.25 6.84 14.91
N GLN A 786 -4.50 5.54 14.84
CA GLN A 786 -3.74 4.55 15.61
C GLN A 786 -2.51 4.03 14.84
N ASP A 787 -2.59 4.03 13.51
CA ASP A 787 -1.53 3.60 12.61
C ASP A 787 -1.67 4.31 11.25
N GLN A 788 -0.73 4.05 10.33
CA GLN A 788 -0.73 4.70 9.00
C GLN A 788 -1.95 4.34 8.13
N ASN A 789 -2.53 3.14 8.27
CA ASN A 789 -3.73 2.79 7.50
C ASN A 789 -4.98 3.47 8.04
N ASP A 790 -5.12 3.55 9.36
CA ASP A 790 -6.18 4.32 9.99
C ASP A 790 -6.03 5.82 9.66
N LEU A 791 -4.79 6.33 9.65
CA LEU A 791 -4.47 7.68 9.20
C LEU A 791 -4.91 7.90 7.75
N ARG A 792 -4.63 6.95 6.83
CA ARG A 792 -5.08 7.01 5.44
C ARG A 792 -6.60 7.17 5.36
N ASP A 793 -7.37 6.30 6.00
CA ASP A 793 -8.84 6.34 5.89
C ASP A 793 -9.43 7.64 6.48
N LYS A 794 -8.87 8.08 7.62
CA LYS A 794 -9.24 9.35 8.26
C LYS A 794 -8.85 10.55 7.40
N LEU A 795 -7.69 10.52 6.74
CA LEU A 795 -7.24 11.55 5.80
C LEU A 795 -8.17 11.65 4.58
N LEU A 796 -8.54 10.52 3.97
CA LEU A 796 -9.50 10.51 2.85
C LEU A 796 -10.86 11.06 3.28
N THR A 797 -11.30 10.72 4.49
CA THR A 797 -12.57 11.21 5.03
C THR A 797 -12.53 12.70 5.33
N ALA A 798 -11.45 13.18 5.94
CA ALA A 798 -11.24 14.59 6.23
C ALA A 798 -11.20 15.41 4.94
N ALA A 799 -10.40 14.99 3.96
CA ALA A 799 -10.27 15.67 2.67
C ALA A 799 -11.58 15.70 1.88
N ALA A 800 -12.36 14.62 1.87
CA ALA A 800 -13.68 14.60 1.26
C ALA A 800 -14.67 15.55 1.96
N ASN A 801 -14.61 15.67 3.29
CA ASN A 801 -15.46 16.60 4.04
C ASN A 801 -15.09 18.05 3.83
N ASP A 802 -13.79 18.35 3.71
CA ASP A 802 -13.31 19.68 3.39
C ASP A 802 -13.83 20.15 2.02
N ALA A 803 -13.70 19.28 1.01
CA ALA A 803 -14.24 19.52 -0.32
C ALA A 803 -15.78 19.59 -0.36
N TYR A 804 -16.45 18.75 0.43
CA TYR A 804 -17.90 18.79 0.60
C TYR A 804 -18.35 20.14 1.17
N ASN A 805 -17.65 20.65 2.19
CA ASN A 805 -17.91 21.95 2.79
C ASN A 805 -17.71 23.10 1.78
N LEU A 806 -16.69 23.01 0.93
CA LEU A 806 -16.46 23.98 -0.13
C LEU A 806 -17.68 24.08 -1.08
N ALA A 807 -18.25 22.95 -1.53
CA ALA A 807 -19.42 22.97 -2.41
C ALA A 807 -20.72 23.39 -1.69
N ILE A 808 -20.98 22.85 -0.49
CA ILE A 808 -22.23 23.03 0.24
C ILE A 808 -22.40 24.48 0.75
N LYS A 809 -21.29 25.20 0.94
CA LYS A 809 -21.25 26.58 1.45
C LYS A 809 -20.96 27.62 0.37
N TYR A 810 -20.87 27.21 -0.90
CA TYR A 810 -20.45 28.10 -1.99
C TYR A 810 -21.19 29.44 -2.01
N ASN A 811 -22.53 29.41 -1.87
CA ASN A 811 -23.35 30.61 -1.84
C ASN A 811 -23.06 31.55 -0.65
N ASP A 812 -22.55 31.02 0.45
CA ASP A 812 -22.30 31.78 1.68
C ASP A 812 -20.99 32.56 1.60
N TYR A 813 -20.02 32.10 0.78
CA TYR A 813 -18.69 32.69 0.73
C TYR A 813 -18.26 33.27 -0.62
N LYS A 814 -18.86 32.89 -1.75
CA LYS A 814 -18.39 33.23 -3.12
C LYS A 814 -18.19 34.72 -3.40
N ASP A 815 -18.78 35.60 -2.60
CA ASP A 815 -18.67 37.06 -2.75
C ASP A 815 -17.55 37.66 -1.89
N ASN A 816 -17.11 36.95 -0.85
CA ASN A 816 -16.06 37.38 0.09
C ASN A 816 -14.76 36.56 -0.02
N TYR A 817 -14.83 35.35 -0.58
CA TYR A 817 -13.69 34.52 -0.98
C TYR A 817 -13.94 34.03 -2.41
N THR A 818 -13.16 34.54 -3.34
CA THR A 818 -13.45 34.51 -4.79
C THR A 818 -12.53 33.59 -5.58
N VAL A 819 -11.76 32.75 -4.89
CA VAL A 819 -10.95 31.70 -5.52
C VAL A 819 -11.90 30.65 -6.12
N PRO A 820 -11.71 30.25 -7.40
CA PRO A 820 -12.52 29.24 -8.04
C PRO A 820 -12.45 27.90 -7.28
N PRO A 821 -13.56 27.13 -7.20
CA PRO A 821 -13.58 25.92 -6.39
C PRO A 821 -12.51 24.87 -6.75
N CYS A 822 -12.17 24.67 -8.02
CA CYS A 822 -11.08 23.77 -8.41
C CYS A 822 -9.73 24.21 -7.80
N HIS A 823 -9.42 25.50 -7.82
CA HIS A 823 -8.18 26.04 -7.25
C HIS A 823 -8.19 25.96 -5.72
N ALA A 824 -9.32 26.27 -5.08
CA ALA A 824 -9.50 26.11 -3.65
C ALA A 824 -9.32 24.63 -3.20
N LEU A 825 -9.74 23.66 -4.01
CA LEU A 825 -9.44 22.24 -3.78
C LEU A 825 -7.94 21.96 -3.90
N LYS A 826 -7.25 22.49 -4.92
CA LYS A 826 -5.78 22.34 -5.05
C LYS A 826 -5.06 22.90 -3.83
N TYR A 827 -5.41 24.10 -3.36
CA TYR A 827 -4.81 24.69 -2.16
C TYR A 827 -5.06 23.84 -0.90
N SER A 828 -6.26 23.28 -0.75
CA SER A 828 -6.57 22.38 0.37
C SER A 828 -5.79 21.06 0.29
N PHE A 829 -5.62 20.52 -0.92
CA PHE A 829 -4.81 19.32 -1.16
C PHE A 829 -3.36 19.52 -0.70
N TYR A 830 -2.79 20.68 -1.01
CA TYR A 830 -1.45 21.05 -0.57
C TYR A 830 -1.35 21.36 0.93
N ASP A 831 -2.39 21.89 1.56
CA ASP A 831 -2.42 21.99 3.03
C ASP A 831 -2.33 20.60 3.67
N TYR A 832 -3.07 19.61 3.15
CA TYR A 832 -2.94 18.22 3.59
C TYR A 832 -1.53 17.66 3.37
N GLN A 833 -0.90 17.95 2.23
CA GLN A 833 0.50 17.57 1.97
C GLN A 833 1.42 18.08 3.07
N HIS A 834 1.39 19.39 3.33
CA HIS A 834 2.29 20.02 4.30
C HIS A 834 2.03 19.53 5.72
N MET A 835 0.77 19.29 6.09
CA MET A 835 0.42 18.72 7.38
C MET A 835 0.98 17.30 7.55
N ILE A 836 0.81 16.43 6.55
CA ILE A 836 1.35 15.06 6.57
C ILE A 836 2.88 15.04 6.60
N LEU A 837 3.51 15.89 5.78
CA LEU A 837 4.97 16.06 5.77
C LEU A 837 5.50 16.71 7.05
N GLY A 838 4.63 17.22 7.94
CA GLY A 838 5.03 17.88 9.19
C GLY A 838 5.64 19.27 8.99
N LYS A 839 5.34 19.90 7.85
CA LYS A 839 5.83 21.24 7.45
C LYS A 839 4.76 22.33 7.56
N ASP A 840 3.56 22.00 8.04
CA ASP A 840 2.48 22.96 8.23
C ASP A 840 2.74 23.82 9.48
N PRO A 841 2.87 25.16 9.35
CA PRO A 841 3.14 26.04 10.49
C PRO A 841 1.94 26.18 11.44
N LEU A 842 0.73 25.78 11.06
CA LEU A 842 -0.45 25.76 11.92
C LEU A 842 -0.58 24.47 12.72
N GLU A 843 0.12 23.41 12.32
CA GLU A 843 0.13 22.10 12.98
C GLU A 843 1.57 21.71 13.33
N PRO A 844 2.22 22.46 14.25
CA PRO A 844 3.61 22.22 14.61
C PRO A 844 3.78 20.84 15.26
N ASP A 845 4.97 20.27 15.13
CA ASP A 845 5.29 18.90 15.52
C ASP A 845 5.34 18.66 17.05
N ASN A 846 5.02 19.69 17.85
CA ASN A 846 5.03 19.69 19.31
C ASN A 846 3.63 19.89 19.93
N ASN A 847 2.58 20.09 19.14
CA ASN A 847 1.21 20.21 19.64
C ASN A 847 0.17 19.65 18.64
N GLY A 848 -1.04 19.37 19.12
CA GLY A 848 -2.21 19.10 18.30
C GLY A 848 -2.03 17.98 17.27
N THR A 849 -2.43 18.24 16.02
CA THR A 849 -2.37 17.27 14.94
C THR A 849 -0.92 16.99 14.52
N GLY A 850 -0.07 18.02 14.51
CA GLY A 850 1.35 17.88 14.17
C GLY A 850 2.10 16.91 15.10
N LEU A 851 1.90 17.02 16.42
CA LEU A 851 2.48 16.10 17.41
C LEU A 851 1.92 14.68 17.29
N ALA A 852 0.61 14.55 17.05
CA ALA A 852 -0.02 13.25 16.86
C ALA A 852 0.56 12.53 15.64
N LEU A 853 0.68 13.23 14.51
CA LEU A 853 1.30 12.69 13.29
C LEU A 853 2.79 12.38 13.51
N LYS A 854 3.54 13.23 14.19
CA LYS A 854 4.93 12.94 14.59
C LYS A 854 5.04 11.64 15.35
N THR A 855 4.21 11.49 16.39
CA THR A 855 4.20 10.29 17.22
C THR A 855 3.85 9.05 16.41
N LEU A 856 2.85 9.14 15.52
CA LEU A 856 2.41 8.05 14.66
C LEU A 856 3.49 7.56 13.68
N PHE A 857 4.23 8.49 13.06
CA PHE A 857 5.26 8.14 12.08
C PHE A 857 6.59 7.68 12.70
N GLY A 858 6.89 8.03 13.95
CA GLY A 858 8.13 7.59 14.59
C GLY A 858 8.55 8.36 15.86
N GLY A 859 7.74 9.29 16.35
CA GLY A 859 8.04 10.09 17.54
C GLY A 859 9.31 10.94 17.36
N ASN A 860 10.29 10.74 18.24
CA ASN A 860 11.58 11.45 18.20
C ASN A 860 12.64 10.75 17.32
N THR A 861 12.29 9.65 16.64
CA THR A 861 13.18 9.01 15.66
C THR A 861 13.27 9.85 14.37
N ASP A 862 14.20 9.51 13.48
CA ASP A 862 14.35 10.19 12.19
C ASP A 862 13.08 10.09 11.32
N ASP A 863 12.29 9.02 11.47
CA ASP A 863 11.04 8.80 10.72
C ASP A 863 9.92 9.76 11.13
N GLY A 864 9.90 10.20 12.39
CA GLY A 864 8.92 11.15 12.91
C GLY A 864 9.18 12.61 12.51
N LYS A 865 10.39 12.94 12.07
CA LYS A 865 10.80 14.33 11.79
C LYS A 865 10.08 14.93 10.58
N PRO A 866 9.83 16.26 10.56
CA PRO A 866 9.33 16.95 9.38
C PRO A 866 10.15 16.64 8.12
N GLY A 867 9.46 16.22 7.05
CA GLY A 867 10.08 15.88 5.77
C GLY A 867 10.90 14.59 5.76
N SER A 868 10.73 13.70 6.74
CA SER A 868 11.31 12.35 6.73
C SER A 868 10.87 11.55 5.50
N GLU A 869 11.66 10.55 5.11
CA GLU A 869 11.34 9.72 3.95
C GLU A 869 10.04 8.94 4.16
N VAL A 870 9.80 8.43 5.38
CA VAL A 870 8.57 7.71 5.73
C VAL A 870 7.31 8.57 5.53
N ARG A 871 7.36 9.86 5.89
CA ARG A 871 6.24 10.78 5.66
C ARG A 871 6.05 11.11 4.18
N LYS A 872 7.13 11.20 3.40
CA LYS A 872 7.07 11.39 1.94
C LYS A 872 6.47 10.17 1.26
N ASP A 873 6.98 8.98 1.58
CA ASP A 873 6.47 7.70 1.07
C ASP A 873 4.98 7.54 1.34
N PHE A 874 4.54 7.89 2.57
CA PHE A 874 3.12 7.88 2.92
C PHE A 874 2.30 8.84 2.04
N TRP A 875 2.76 10.08 1.88
CA TRP A 875 2.08 11.05 1.04
C TRP A 875 2.05 10.61 -0.43
N ASP A 876 3.18 10.21 -0.99
CA ASP A 876 3.31 9.80 -2.39
C ASP A 876 2.48 8.57 -2.71
N LYS A 877 2.35 7.65 -1.75
CA LYS A 877 1.48 6.47 -1.87
C LYS A 877 -0.01 6.83 -1.96
N TYR A 878 -0.47 7.85 -1.24
CA TYR A 878 -1.90 8.12 -1.08
C TYR A 878 -2.39 9.45 -1.67
N LYS A 879 -1.52 10.32 -2.19
CA LYS A 879 -1.88 11.64 -2.74
C LYS A 879 -2.92 11.57 -3.86
N SER A 880 -2.84 10.56 -4.73
CA SER A 880 -3.86 10.32 -5.77
C SER A 880 -5.24 10.02 -5.18
N CYS A 881 -5.28 9.18 -4.14
CA CYS A 881 -6.50 8.87 -3.40
C CYS A 881 -7.11 10.10 -2.73
N VAL A 882 -6.28 10.94 -2.09
CA VAL A 882 -6.72 12.18 -1.43
C VAL A 882 -7.39 13.10 -2.46
N TRP A 883 -6.74 13.32 -3.60
CA TRP A 883 -7.30 14.13 -4.68
C TRP A 883 -8.63 13.56 -5.20
N SER A 884 -8.70 12.25 -5.41
CA SER A 884 -9.93 11.59 -5.84
C SER A 884 -11.05 11.71 -4.79
N ALA A 885 -10.74 11.58 -3.49
CA ALA A 885 -11.70 11.73 -2.40
C ALA A 885 -12.28 13.15 -2.33
N MET A 886 -11.43 14.17 -2.51
CA MET A 886 -11.84 15.57 -2.54
C MET A 886 -12.82 15.84 -3.68
N LYS A 887 -12.52 15.37 -4.90
CA LYS A 887 -13.45 15.51 -6.04
C LYS A 887 -14.81 14.85 -5.77
N CYS A 888 -14.80 13.62 -5.25
CA CYS A 888 -16.04 12.94 -4.86
C CYS A 888 -16.82 13.71 -3.79
N GLY A 889 -16.13 14.23 -2.76
CA GLY A 889 -16.71 15.03 -1.69
C GLY A 889 -17.38 16.31 -2.21
N TYR A 890 -16.68 17.04 -3.08
CA TYR A 890 -17.20 18.24 -3.74
C TYR A 890 -18.49 17.94 -4.51
N GLU A 891 -18.49 16.92 -5.37
CA GLU A 891 -19.67 16.53 -6.15
C GLU A 891 -20.87 16.14 -5.28
N LYS A 892 -20.63 15.48 -4.13
CA LYS A 892 -21.70 15.19 -3.17
C LYS A 892 -22.24 16.45 -2.51
N GLY A 893 -21.35 17.40 -2.19
CA GLY A 893 -21.74 18.70 -1.64
C GLY A 893 -22.62 19.47 -2.62
N ARG A 894 -22.24 19.53 -3.91
CA ARG A 894 -23.06 20.17 -4.96
C ARG A 894 -24.48 19.61 -5.01
N LYS A 895 -24.58 18.28 -5.07
CA LYS A 895 -25.86 17.57 -5.18
C LYS A 895 -26.75 17.77 -3.96
N ASN A 896 -26.16 17.78 -2.75
CA ASN A 896 -26.91 17.88 -1.51
C ASN A 896 -27.26 19.33 -1.11
N GLY A 897 -26.42 20.30 -1.46
CA GLY A 897 -26.53 21.68 -0.96
C GLY A 897 -27.54 22.54 -1.68
N LYS A 898 -28.03 22.08 -2.84
CA LYS A 898 -28.83 22.92 -3.77
C LYS A 898 -28.15 24.28 -4.02
N THR A 899 -26.81 24.33 -3.97
CA THR A 899 -26.05 25.54 -4.22
C THR A 899 -25.86 25.74 -5.71
N ASN A 900 -25.56 26.96 -6.14
CA ASN A 900 -25.20 27.25 -7.52
C ASN A 900 -23.68 27.10 -7.76
N ALA A 901 -23.03 26.21 -7.00
CA ALA A 901 -21.60 25.96 -7.14
C ALA A 901 -21.26 25.63 -8.62
N PRO A 902 -20.12 26.05 -9.16
CA PRO A 902 -19.67 25.73 -10.52
C PRO A 902 -19.09 24.30 -10.61
N SER A 903 -19.34 23.59 -11.72
CA SER A 903 -18.78 22.24 -11.90
C SER A 903 -17.25 22.29 -11.88
N ILE A 904 -16.62 21.21 -11.42
CA ILE A 904 -15.16 21.07 -11.44
C ILE A 904 -14.68 20.08 -12.50
N ASP A 905 -15.51 19.78 -13.51
CA ASP A 905 -15.16 18.83 -14.59
C ASP A 905 -13.91 19.27 -15.38
N ASP A 906 -13.68 20.58 -15.47
CA ASP A 906 -12.48 21.14 -16.11
C ASP A 906 -11.22 21.02 -15.23
N CYS A 907 -11.37 20.67 -13.95
CA CYS A 907 -10.25 20.41 -13.06
C CYS A 907 -9.61 19.09 -13.49
N LYS A 908 -8.42 19.14 -14.10
CA LYS A 908 -7.71 17.97 -14.66
C LYS A 908 -7.80 16.74 -13.75
N ASN A 909 -7.95 15.58 -14.37
CA ASN A 909 -8.06 14.33 -13.64
C ASN A 909 -6.78 13.94 -12.88
N ASP A 910 -5.66 14.49 -13.31
CA ASP A 910 -4.34 14.26 -12.72
C ASP A 910 -4.21 14.90 -11.34
N VAL A 911 -3.29 14.36 -10.54
CA VAL A 911 -2.97 14.87 -9.21
C VAL A 911 -2.29 16.23 -9.35
N PRO A 912 -2.65 17.25 -8.54
CA PRO A 912 -1.96 18.55 -8.57
C PRO A 912 -0.47 18.40 -8.30
N THR A 913 0.37 19.07 -9.10
CA THR A 913 1.84 19.08 -8.94
C THR A 913 2.43 20.49 -8.92
N GLU A 914 1.62 21.54 -9.04
CA GLU A 914 2.05 22.93 -9.17
C GLU A 914 2.79 23.49 -7.94
N PHE A 915 2.57 22.90 -6.76
CA PHE A 915 3.23 23.29 -5.51
C PHE A 915 4.02 22.15 -4.85
N ASP A 916 4.36 21.08 -5.60
CA ASP A 916 5.21 20.01 -5.06
C ASP A 916 6.59 20.54 -4.68
N GLY A 917 6.95 20.38 -3.40
CA GLY A 917 8.22 20.86 -2.86
C GLY A 917 8.28 22.37 -2.55
N PHE A 918 7.19 23.11 -2.76
CA PHE A 918 7.09 24.52 -2.37
C PHE A 918 6.89 24.66 -0.86
N SER A 919 7.14 25.86 -0.30
CA SER A 919 6.75 26.14 1.08
C SER A 919 5.26 26.49 1.16
N GLN A 920 4.68 26.17 2.31
CA GLN A 920 3.31 26.51 2.65
C GLN A 920 3.03 28.03 2.52
N PHE A 921 4.01 28.87 2.87
CA PHE A 921 3.88 30.32 2.74
C PHE A 921 3.74 30.77 1.28
N PHE A 922 4.59 30.27 0.37
CA PHE A 922 4.53 30.65 -1.05
C PHE A 922 3.20 30.23 -1.69
N MET A 923 2.63 29.12 -1.24
CA MET A 923 1.29 28.69 -1.65
C MET A 923 0.20 29.63 -1.12
N TRP A 924 0.14 29.92 0.18
CA TRP A 924 -0.87 30.84 0.74
C TRP A 924 -0.74 32.25 0.16
N PHE A 925 0.47 32.70 -0.14
CA PHE A 925 0.69 33.98 -0.81
C PHE A 925 0.12 34.00 -2.23
N THR A 926 0.21 32.87 -2.94
CA THR A 926 -0.40 32.70 -4.27
C THR A 926 -1.94 32.66 -4.18
N GLU A 927 -2.50 31.92 -3.22
CA GLU A 927 -3.95 31.87 -2.97
C GLU A 927 -4.51 33.27 -2.62
N TRP A 928 -3.77 34.01 -1.79
CA TRP A 928 -4.09 35.39 -1.42
C TRP A 928 -4.13 36.32 -2.64
N SER A 929 -3.16 36.16 -3.54
CA SER A 929 -3.07 36.95 -4.75
C SER A 929 -4.21 36.65 -5.72
N GLU A 930 -4.59 35.38 -5.87
CA GLU A 930 -5.73 35.00 -6.71
C GLU A 930 -7.05 35.59 -6.17
N ASP A 931 -7.29 35.45 -4.87
CA ASP A 931 -8.48 36.02 -4.23
C ASP A 931 -8.52 37.55 -4.37
N PHE A 932 -7.39 38.23 -4.14
CA PHE A 932 -7.27 39.66 -4.36
C PHE A 932 -7.60 40.05 -5.81
N CYS A 933 -7.00 39.38 -6.81
CA CYS A 933 -7.20 39.71 -8.22
C CYS A 933 -8.67 39.56 -8.65
N ASN A 934 -9.34 38.53 -8.14
CA ASN A 934 -10.74 38.26 -8.44
C ASN A 934 -11.68 39.24 -7.72
N GLN A 935 -11.44 39.56 -6.45
CA GLN A 935 -12.20 40.58 -5.72
C GLN A 935 -12.00 41.97 -6.33
N ARG A 936 -10.75 42.33 -6.66
CA ARG A 936 -10.44 43.60 -7.31
C ARG A 936 -11.21 43.76 -8.61
N LYS A 937 -11.30 42.71 -9.43
CA LYS A 937 -12.07 42.75 -10.68
C LYS A 937 -13.53 43.15 -10.42
N LYS A 938 -14.19 42.50 -9.46
CA LYS A 938 -15.58 42.83 -9.06
C LYS A 938 -15.70 44.26 -8.54
N GLN A 939 -14.80 44.67 -7.65
CA GLN A 939 -14.81 46.03 -7.08
C GLN A 939 -14.53 47.11 -8.13
N LEU A 940 -13.68 46.81 -9.11
CA LEU A 940 -13.36 47.69 -10.23
C LEU A 940 -14.51 47.82 -11.22
N GLU A 941 -15.26 46.74 -11.49
CA GLU A 941 -16.49 46.78 -12.29
C GLU A 941 -17.54 47.69 -11.62
N ILE A 942 -17.78 47.52 -10.31
CA ILE A 942 -18.68 48.41 -9.55
C ILE A 942 -18.21 49.87 -9.60
N LEU A 943 -16.90 50.09 -9.48
CA LEU A 943 -16.32 51.43 -9.56
C LEU A 943 -16.52 52.05 -10.94
N LYS A 944 -16.27 51.30 -12.02
CA LYS A 944 -16.48 51.73 -13.42
C LYS A 944 -17.95 52.11 -13.64
N ASP A 945 -18.88 51.21 -13.35
CA ASP A 945 -20.31 51.44 -13.56
C ASP A 945 -20.82 52.73 -12.86
N LYS A 946 -20.29 53.02 -11.67
CA LYS A 946 -20.63 54.23 -10.90
C LYS A 946 -19.91 55.49 -11.39
N CYS A 947 -18.77 55.33 -12.07
CA CYS A 947 -17.97 56.41 -12.62
C CYS A 947 -18.15 56.62 -14.14
N ASP A 948 -18.92 55.77 -14.82
CA ASP A 948 -19.16 55.83 -16.27
C ASP A 948 -19.85 57.12 -16.69
N LYS A 949 -20.80 57.58 -15.87
CA LYS A 949 -21.53 58.84 -16.11
C LYS A 949 -20.79 60.09 -15.62
N CYS A 950 -19.70 59.91 -14.86
CA CYS A 950 -18.89 61.03 -14.41
C CYS A 950 -17.94 61.48 -15.53
N ASP A 951 -18.29 62.60 -16.13
CA ASP A 951 -17.58 63.18 -17.26
C ASP A 951 -16.65 64.29 -16.74
N VAL A 952 -15.34 64.11 -16.93
CA VAL A 952 -14.30 65.00 -16.39
C VAL A 952 -13.56 65.69 -17.52
N ASN A 953 -13.32 66.99 -17.39
CA ASN A 953 -12.47 67.76 -18.28
C ASN A 953 -11.39 68.47 -17.47
N HIS A 954 -10.11 68.13 -17.68
CA HIS A 954 -8.97 68.72 -16.98
C HIS A 954 -9.13 68.77 -15.43
N GLY A 955 -9.68 67.70 -14.83
CA GLY A 955 -9.92 67.61 -13.39
C GLY A 955 -11.20 68.27 -12.89
N THR A 956 -12.06 68.80 -13.77
CA THR A 956 -13.35 69.40 -13.41
C THR A 956 -14.53 68.48 -13.78
N CYS A 957 -15.46 68.26 -12.85
CA CYS A 957 -16.66 67.44 -13.04
C CYS A 957 -17.75 68.23 -13.78
N LYS A 958 -18.25 67.74 -14.93
CA LYS A 958 -19.35 68.40 -15.66
C LYS A 958 -20.73 68.21 -15.02
N ASN A 959 -20.95 67.08 -14.35
CA ASN A 959 -22.20 66.78 -13.64
C ASN A 959 -21.91 66.48 -12.17
N GLU A 960 -22.28 67.40 -11.29
CA GLU A 960 -21.98 67.34 -9.86
C GLU A 960 -22.60 66.12 -9.17
N SER A 961 -23.84 65.75 -9.52
CA SER A 961 -24.54 64.64 -8.87
C SER A 961 -23.96 63.28 -9.26
N GLU A 962 -23.63 63.09 -10.53
CA GLU A 962 -23.09 61.82 -11.05
C GLU A 962 -21.62 61.62 -10.64
N CYS A 963 -20.83 62.70 -10.63
CA CYS A 963 -19.45 62.64 -10.14
C CYS A 963 -19.35 62.49 -8.62
N LYS A 964 -20.32 62.96 -7.84
CA LYS A 964 -20.39 62.70 -6.39
C LYS A 964 -20.64 61.23 -6.08
N GLU A 965 -21.44 60.53 -6.90
CA GLU A 965 -21.62 59.08 -6.77
C GLU A 965 -20.31 58.33 -7.05
N CYS A 966 -19.58 58.73 -8.10
CA CYS A 966 -18.24 58.22 -8.42
C CYS A 966 -17.24 58.45 -7.27
N GLN A 967 -17.13 59.67 -6.74
CA GLN A 967 -16.22 60.00 -5.64
C GLN A 967 -16.50 59.18 -4.37
N ASN A 968 -17.77 59.02 -4.01
CA ASN A 968 -18.18 58.18 -2.89
C ASN A 968 -17.78 56.72 -3.11
N GLN A 969 -17.92 56.22 -4.34
CA GLN A 969 -17.50 54.87 -4.69
C GLN A 969 -15.97 54.72 -4.71
N CYS A 970 -15.22 55.72 -5.17
CA CYS A 970 -13.75 55.75 -5.08
C CYS A 970 -13.26 55.66 -3.63
N LYS A 971 -13.91 56.39 -2.70
CA LYS A 971 -13.58 56.30 -1.28
C LYS A 971 -13.78 54.88 -0.74
N LYS A 972 -14.92 54.25 -1.04
CA LYS A 972 -15.18 52.85 -0.65
C LYS A 972 -14.15 51.88 -1.22
N TYR A 973 -13.78 52.05 -2.49
CA TYR A 973 -12.76 51.24 -3.14
C TYR A 973 -11.39 51.40 -2.45
N LYS A 974 -10.99 52.64 -2.15
CA LYS A 974 -9.73 52.93 -1.45
C LYS A 974 -9.69 52.35 -0.03
N ASP A 975 -10.79 52.48 0.72
CA ASP A 975 -10.91 51.92 2.08
C ASP A 975 -10.80 50.38 2.05
N TRP A 976 -11.45 49.74 1.07
CA TRP A 976 -11.30 48.29 0.83
C TRP A 976 -9.86 47.91 0.46
N LEU A 977 -9.23 48.64 -0.47
CA LEU A 977 -7.88 48.37 -0.95
C LEU A 977 -6.81 48.55 0.14
N ALA A 978 -7.01 49.48 1.08
CA ALA A 978 -6.08 49.74 2.17
C ALA A 978 -5.80 48.48 3.02
N THR A 979 -6.80 47.63 3.22
CA THR A 979 -6.65 46.35 3.94
C THR A 979 -5.71 45.40 3.19
N TRP A 980 -5.95 45.21 1.88
CA TRP A 980 -5.12 44.36 1.03
C TRP A 980 -3.69 44.89 0.86
N LYS A 981 -3.51 46.21 0.80
CA LYS A 981 -2.18 46.84 0.84
C LYS A 981 -1.43 46.51 2.13
N GLY A 982 -2.12 46.56 3.27
CA GLY A 982 -1.57 46.14 4.56
C GLY A 982 -1.07 44.70 4.52
N HIS A 983 -1.90 43.78 4.02
CA HIS A 983 -1.53 42.38 3.87
C HIS A 983 -0.31 42.19 2.97
N TYR A 984 -0.30 42.83 1.79
CA TYR A 984 0.81 42.73 0.84
C TYR A 984 2.12 43.28 1.41
N ASN A 985 2.08 44.42 2.11
CA ASN A 985 3.28 45.03 2.67
C ASN A 985 4.00 44.13 3.69
N LYS A 986 3.26 43.32 4.44
CA LYS A 986 3.85 42.34 5.36
C LYS A 986 4.34 41.10 4.62
N GLN A 987 3.54 40.58 3.69
CA GLN A 987 3.88 39.38 2.91
C GLN A 987 5.08 39.61 1.99
N LYS A 988 5.24 40.79 1.38
CA LYS A 988 6.39 41.11 0.50
C LYS A 988 7.71 41.15 1.26
N VAL A 989 7.69 41.58 2.53
CA VAL A 989 8.87 41.55 3.41
C VAL A 989 9.23 40.11 3.71
N LYS A 990 8.24 39.28 4.07
CA LYS A 990 8.48 37.84 4.28
C LYS A 990 8.98 37.15 3.02
N PHE A 991 8.43 37.44 1.85
CA PHE A 991 8.92 36.92 0.57
C PHE A 991 10.41 37.23 0.36
N LYS A 992 10.82 38.49 0.58
CA LYS A 992 12.21 38.93 0.45
C LYS A 992 13.15 38.24 1.43
N THR A 993 12.69 37.97 2.65
CA THR A 993 13.48 37.23 3.66
C THR A 993 13.56 35.76 3.29
N ASP A 994 12.43 35.13 2.99
CA ASP A 994 12.37 33.68 2.77
C ASP A 994 13.11 33.28 1.49
N LYS A 995 13.04 34.08 0.40
CA LYS A 995 13.75 33.76 -0.86
C LYS A 995 15.27 33.60 -0.72
N GLU A 996 15.87 34.13 0.35
CA GLU A 996 17.30 34.02 0.60
C GLU A 996 17.74 32.69 1.21
N TYR A 997 16.82 31.89 1.77
CA TYR A 997 17.18 30.60 2.34
C TYR A 997 17.62 29.61 1.25
N PRO A 998 18.67 28.78 1.50
CA PRO A 998 19.21 27.84 0.51
C PRO A 998 18.18 26.87 -0.07
N GLU A 999 17.15 26.53 0.71
CA GLU A 999 16.07 25.62 0.29
C GLU A 999 15.19 26.21 -0.81
N TYR A 1000 15.04 27.53 -0.89
CA TYR A 1000 14.24 28.21 -1.91
C TYR A 1000 15.09 28.76 -3.08
N LYS A 1001 16.42 28.75 -2.95
CA LYS A 1001 17.36 29.04 -4.04
C LYS A 1001 17.41 27.96 -5.13
N LYS A 1002 16.57 26.93 -5.07
CA LYS A 1002 16.45 25.92 -6.14
C LYS A 1002 15.21 26.11 -6.99
N ASP A 1003 14.32 27.02 -6.59
CA ASP A 1003 13.05 27.29 -7.25
C ASP A 1003 13.23 28.39 -8.32
N GLY A 1004 13.00 28.05 -9.58
CA GLY A 1004 13.22 28.97 -10.70
C GLY A 1004 12.31 30.20 -10.66
N GLU A 1005 11.08 30.10 -10.14
CA GLU A 1005 10.13 31.20 -10.06
C GLU A 1005 10.46 32.17 -8.92
N VAL A 1006 10.91 31.64 -7.78
CA VAL A 1006 11.35 32.44 -6.63
C VAL A 1006 12.68 33.12 -6.94
N GLN A 1007 13.65 32.40 -7.52
CA GLN A 1007 14.96 32.97 -7.85
C GLN A 1007 14.89 34.08 -8.88
N ASN A 1008 14.08 33.89 -9.93
CA ASN A 1008 14.01 34.84 -11.03
C ASN A 1008 13.14 36.07 -10.74
N SER A 1009 12.62 36.21 -9.52
CA SER A 1009 11.72 37.30 -9.14
C SER A 1009 12.36 38.16 -8.05
N ASP A 1010 12.51 39.45 -8.35
CA ASP A 1010 13.12 40.40 -7.42
C ASP A 1010 12.13 40.80 -6.34
N ASN A 1011 10.85 40.92 -6.72
CA ASN A 1011 9.76 41.33 -5.85
C ASN A 1011 8.65 40.28 -5.73
N GLY A 1012 7.88 40.35 -4.65
CA GLY A 1012 6.77 39.42 -4.39
C GLY A 1012 5.71 39.42 -5.50
N TYR A 1013 5.34 40.58 -6.04
CA TYR A 1013 4.35 40.67 -7.12
C TYR A 1013 4.83 40.02 -8.44
N GLU A 1014 6.12 40.08 -8.76
CA GLU A 1014 6.68 39.41 -9.94
C GLU A 1014 6.60 37.89 -9.80
N TYR A 1015 6.91 37.38 -8.60
CA TYR A 1015 6.73 35.97 -8.26
C TYR A 1015 5.26 35.56 -8.41
N LEU A 1016 4.35 36.34 -7.82
CA LEU A 1016 2.90 36.07 -7.90
C LEU A 1016 2.41 36.09 -9.34
N ASN A 1017 2.85 37.04 -10.17
CA ASN A 1017 2.48 37.11 -11.58
C ASN A 1017 2.90 35.83 -12.32
N LYS A 1018 4.16 35.43 -12.22
CA LYS A 1018 4.68 34.22 -12.90
C LYS A 1018 3.99 32.96 -12.38
N LYS A 1019 3.75 32.88 -11.07
CA LYS A 1019 3.13 31.70 -10.47
C LYS A 1019 1.66 31.59 -10.86
N LEU A 1020 0.90 32.69 -10.80
CA LEU A 1020 -0.48 32.72 -11.26
C LEU A 1020 -0.59 32.48 -12.76
N GLU A 1021 0.29 33.03 -13.58
CA GLU A 1021 0.29 32.76 -15.03
C GLU A 1021 0.39 31.25 -15.31
N LYS A 1022 1.34 30.55 -14.69
CA LYS A 1022 1.50 29.09 -14.83
C LYS A 1022 0.33 28.32 -14.24
N PHE A 1023 -0.11 28.70 -13.04
CA PHE A 1023 -1.20 28.03 -12.33
C PHE A 1023 -2.55 28.18 -13.04
N CYS A 1024 -2.76 29.31 -13.71
CA CYS A 1024 -4.00 29.62 -14.41
C CYS A 1024 -4.01 29.14 -15.88
N GLN A 1025 -2.85 28.81 -16.45
CA GLN A 1025 -2.73 28.12 -17.74
C GLN A 1025 -2.88 26.59 -17.63
N SER A 1026 -2.81 26.00 -16.42
CA SER A 1026 -2.94 24.55 -16.18
C SER A 1026 -4.40 24.04 -16.17
N GLY A 1027 -5.19 24.45 -17.18
CA GLY A 1027 -6.43 23.80 -17.60
C GLY A 1027 -7.66 23.99 -16.71
N THR A 1028 -8.34 25.12 -16.84
CA THR A 1028 -9.77 25.29 -16.52
C THR A 1028 -10.43 26.25 -17.52
N SER A 1029 -11.76 26.18 -17.70
CA SER A 1029 -12.51 27.10 -18.58
C SER A 1029 -12.84 28.46 -17.93
N GLU A 1030 -12.65 28.60 -16.61
CA GLU A 1030 -12.81 29.86 -15.89
C GLU A 1030 -11.49 30.63 -15.83
N LYS A 1031 -11.46 31.78 -16.53
CA LYS A 1031 -10.28 32.65 -16.68
C LYS A 1031 -9.86 33.25 -15.33
N CYS A 1032 -8.88 32.65 -14.65
CA CYS A 1032 -8.19 33.29 -13.55
C CYS A 1032 -7.58 34.63 -14.01
N ASN A 1033 -7.71 35.69 -13.19
CA ASN A 1033 -7.23 37.03 -13.50
C ASN A 1033 -5.77 37.25 -13.04
N TYR A 1034 -4.83 36.52 -13.65
CA TYR A 1034 -3.41 36.60 -13.28
C TYR A 1034 -2.73 37.93 -13.68
N ASN A 1035 -3.27 38.63 -14.69
CA ASN A 1035 -2.75 39.92 -15.14
C ASN A 1035 -2.83 41.02 -14.08
N CYS A 1036 -3.54 40.83 -12.96
CA CYS A 1036 -3.58 41.85 -11.92
C CYS A 1036 -2.21 42.06 -11.22
N MET A 1037 -1.26 41.15 -11.38
CA MET A 1037 0.08 41.25 -10.77
C MET A 1037 1.18 41.62 -11.77
N ASN A 1038 0.87 41.89 -13.04
CA ASN A 1038 1.87 41.98 -14.12
C ASN A 1038 2.63 43.31 -14.18
N GLU A 1039 1.97 44.41 -13.84
CA GLU A 1039 2.47 45.77 -14.00
C GLU A 1039 2.89 46.34 -12.66
N THR A 1040 3.93 47.16 -12.64
CA THR A 1040 4.42 47.86 -11.45
C THR A 1040 3.56 49.10 -11.15
N SER A 1041 3.35 49.39 -9.87
CA SER A 1041 2.61 50.56 -9.40
C SER A 1041 3.28 51.87 -9.83
N SER A 1042 2.44 52.85 -10.14
CA SER A 1042 2.86 54.22 -10.47
C SER A 1042 3.50 54.96 -9.28
N THR A 1043 3.30 54.49 -8.06
CA THR A 1043 3.74 55.14 -6.81
C THR A 1043 4.78 54.34 -6.03
N ASN A 1044 4.93 53.03 -6.29
CA ASN A 1044 5.86 52.16 -5.57
C ASN A 1044 6.38 51.01 -6.45
N ASN A 1045 7.69 50.95 -6.67
CA ASN A 1045 8.33 49.96 -7.54
C ASN A 1045 8.31 48.51 -6.99
N GLU A 1046 7.93 48.30 -5.73
CA GLU A 1046 7.82 46.99 -5.09
C GLU A 1046 6.37 46.47 -5.00
N MET A 1047 5.42 47.22 -5.58
CA MET A 1047 3.99 46.91 -5.57
C MET A 1047 3.45 46.77 -6.99
N PRO A 1048 2.42 45.94 -7.20
CA PRO A 1048 1.75 45.86 -8.49
C PRO A 1048 0.82 47.07 -8.69
N LYS A 1049 0.59 47.46 -9.94
CA LYS A 1049 -0.33 48.55 -10.36
C LYS A 1049 -1.76 48.32 -9.94
N SER A 1050 -2.15 47.06 -9.77
CA SER A 1050 -3.46 46.71 -9.21
C SER A 1050 -3.69 47.26 -7.79
N MET A 1051 -2.61 47.61 -7.09
CA MET A 1051 -2.64 48.26 -5.78
C MET A 1051 -2.56 49.80 -5.88
N ASP A 1052 -2.76 50.43 -7.02
CA ASP A 1052 -2.90 51.89 -7.07
C ASP A 1052 -4.25 52.33 -6.48
N ASP A 1053 -4.25 53.42 -5.70
CA ASP A 1053 -5.47 53.97 -5.06
C ASP A 1053 -6.51 54.37 -6.10
N GLU A 1054 -6.05 54.85 -7.26
CA GLU A 1054 -6.86 55.25 -8.39
C GLU A 1054 -6.50 54.40 -9.61
N PRO A 1055 -7.34 53.42 -9.97
CA PRO A 1055 -7.17 52.63 -11.19
C PRO A 1055 -7.20 53.52 -12.44
N GLU A 1056 -6.46 53.11 -13.47
CA GLU A 1056 -6.34 53.87 -14.73
C GLU A 1056 -7.68 54.18 -15.39
N GLU A 1057 -8.65 53.27 -15.26
CA GLU A 1057 -9.95 53.39 -15.92
C GLU A 1057 -10.87 54.48 -15.31
N VAL A 1058 -10.53 54.98 -14.13
CA VAL A 1058 -11.25 56.09 -13.48
C VAL A 1058 -10.34 57.28 -13.18
N ARG A 1059 -9.18 57.36 -13.85
CA ARG A 1059 -8.20 58.43 -13.68
C ARG A 1059 -8.85 59.80 -13.76
N ASP A 1060 -8.53 60.65 -12.78
CA ASP A 1060 -9.01 62.02 -12.59
C ASP A 1060 -10.51 62.15 -12.24
N LYS A 1061 -11.26 61.04 -12.16
CA LYS A 1061 -12.68 61.04 -11.77
C LYS A 1061 -12.88 61.00 -10.27
N CYS A 1062 -11.97 60.35 -9.55
CA CYS A 1062 -12.06 60.23 -8.10
C CYS A 1062 -11.73 61.53 -7.35
N SER A 1063 -11.05 62.47 -8.01
CA SER A 1063 -10.52 63.71 -7.44
C SER A 1063 -11.05 64.98 -8.14
N CYS A 1064 -12.03 64.86 -9.06
CA CYS A 1064 -12.52 66.01 -9.81
C CYS A 1064 -13.23 67.05 -8.92
N VAL A 1065 -13.15 68.33 -9.32
CA VAL A 1065 -13.80 69.45 -8.62
C VAL A 1065 -15.05 69.89 -9.41
N PRO A 1066 -16.20 70.21 -8.78
CA PRO A 1066 -17.38 70.70 -9.50
C PRO A 1066 -17.09 71.98 -10.31
N ASP A 1067 -17.64 72.09 -11.52
CA ASP A 1067 -17.58 73.33 -12.31
C ASP A 1067 -18.52 74.39 -11.71
N GLU A 1068 -17.98 75.32 -10.92
CA GLU A 1068 -18.76 76.38 -10.27
C GLU A 1068 -19.41 77.39 -11.25
N CYS A 1069 -19.30 77.21 -12.57
CA CYS A 1069 -19.82 78.17 -13.56
C CYS A 1069 -21.24 77.90 -14.10
N ASN A 1070 -21.91 76.81 -13.73
CA ASN A 1070 -23.26 76.50 -14.26
C ASN A 1070 -24.43 76.81 -13.31
N ALA A 1071 -24.21 77.47 -12.18
CA ALA A 1071 -25.30 77.97 -11.33
C ALA A 1071 -26.04 79.21 -11.91
N LEU A 1072 -25.73 79.65 -13.13
CA LEU A 1072 -26.41 80.77 -13.80
C LEU A 1072 -26.67 80.47 -15.29
N SER A 1073 -27.60 79.58 -15.56
CA SER A 1073 -28.41 79.66 -16.78
C SER A 1073 -29.86 79.42 -16.40
N VAL A 1074 -30.54 80.50 -16.01
CA VAL A 1074 -31.98 80.57 -16.11
C VAL A 1074 -32.28 80.91 -17.56
N ASN A 1075 -33.04 80.06 -18.25
CA ASN A 1075 -33.97 80.50 -19.28
C ASN A 1075 -35.03 79.42 -19.51
N ASP A 1076 -35.95 79.37 -18.55
CA ASP A 1076 -37.36 79.04 -18.78
C ASP A 1076 -38.21 80.30 -18.49
N SER A 1077 -37.78 81.43 -19.06
CA SER A 1077 -38.57 82.65 -19.16
C SER A 1077 -38.86 82.88 -20.64
N GLY A 1078 -40.07 82.52 -21.04
CA GLY A 1078 -40.56 82.69 -22.39
C GLY A 1078 -40.61 84.14 -22.85
N PHE A 1079 -40.59 84.27 -24.19
CA PHE A 1079 -40.83 85.44 -25.05
C PHE A 1079 -39.61 86.29 -25.46
N PRO A 1080 -39.65 86.84 -26.69
CA PRO A 1080 -38.65 86.54 -27.71
C PRO A 1080 -37.80 87.76 -28.10
N ASP A 1081 -36.60 87.41 -28.55
CA ASP A 1081 -35.79 87.97 -29.62
C ASP A 1081 -35.88 89.46 -30.05
N VAL A 1082 -34.67 89.94 -30.39
CA VAL A 1082 -34.30 91.12 -31.18
C VAL A 1082 -34.20 92.47 -30.44
N SER A 1083 -32.96 92.90 -30.15
CA SER A 1083 -32.32 93.94 -30.99
C SER A 1083 -30.90 94.35 -30.52
N VAL A 1084 -29.97 94.33 -31.48
CA VAL A 1084 -28.93 95.36 -31.77
C VAL A 1084 -27.55 95.28 -31.08
N PHE A 1085 -26.59 94.90 -31.94
CA PHE A 1085 -25.22 95.39 -32.13
C PHE A 1085 -24.30 95.71 -30.93
N GLY A 1086 -23.15 95.03 -30.93
CA GLY A 1086 -21.87 95.72 -31.07
C GLY A 1086 -20.98 95.78 -29.82
N GLY A 1087 -19.69 95.54 -30.03
CA GLY A 1087 -18.62 96.06 -29.18
C GLY A 1087 -18.08 95.06 -28.15
N GLY A 1088 -16.92 94.49 -28.44
CA GLY A 1088 -16.09 93.90 -27.39
C GLY A 1088 -15.43 94.96 -26.52
N VAL A 1089 -15.16 94.60 -25.25
CA VAL A 1089 -13.90 94.75 -24.48
C VAL A 1089 -14.22 94.88 -22.99
N SER A 1090 -13.49 94.06 -22.21
CA SER A 1090 -13.19 94.14 -20.76
C SER A 1090 -14.37 94.00 -19.77
N ASP A 1091 -14.25 93.28 -18.66
CA ASP A 1091 -13.07 92.95 -17.87
C ASP A 1091 -13.13 91.54 -17.28
N LYS A 1092 -12.03 90.80 -17.50
CA LYS A 1092 -11.60 89.73 -16.60
C LYS A 1092 -11.36 90.35 -15.22
N LYS A 1093 -12.36 90.30 -14.34
CA LYS A 1093 -12.19 90.31 -12.88
C LYS A 1093 -13.53 90.11 -12.19
N LYS A 1094 -13.87 88.84 -11.94
CA LYS A 1094 -14.25 88.31 -10.62
C LYS A 1094 -14.47 86.80 -10.71
N CYS A 1095 -13.35 86.09 -10.84
CA CYS A 1095 -13.11 84.81 -10.19
C CYS A 1095 -11.62 84.85 -9.78
N LYS A 1096 -11.31 85.64 -8.73
CA LYS A 1096 -10.05 85.58 -7.98
C LYS A 1096 -10.22 86.24 -6.60
N GLY A 1097 -9.74 85.53 -5.59
CA GLY A 1097 -9.61 85.92 -4.17
C GLY A 1097 -10.23 84.81 -3.31
N PHE A 1098 -9.49 83.84 -2.78
CA PHE A 1098 -8.33 84.00 -1.90
C PHE A 1098 -7.26 82.90 -2.10
N GLU A 1099 -6.08 83.29 -2.57
CA GLU A 1099 -4.83 82.88 -1.91
C GLU A 1099 -4.70 83.77 -0.67
N GLU A 1100 -5.08 83.26 0.51
CA GLU A 1100 -4.52 83.67 1.80
C GLU A 1100 -5.15 82.83 2.93
N HIS A 1101 -4.79 81.55 2.97
CA HIS A 1101 -4.52 80.79 4.20
C HIS A 1101 -3.62 79.60 3.83
N LEU A 1102 -2.42 79.93 3.33
CA LEU A 1102 -1.26 79.10 3.64
C LEU A 1102 -1.04 79.19 5.15
N PRO A 1103 -0.97 78.09 5.90
CA PRO A 1103 -0.31 78.11 7.20
C PRO A 1103 1.16 78.44 6.93
N LYS A 1104 1.56 79.68 7.22
CA LYS A 1104 2.95 80.01 7.53
C LYS A 1104 3.38 79.09 8.66
N LYS A 1105 4.37 78.26 8.36
CA LYS A 1105 5.45 77.78 9.24
C LYS A 1105 5.22 78.13 10.72
N MET A 1106 4.65 77.21 11.49
CA MET A 1106 4.97 77.15 12.92
C MET A 1106 6.42 76.68 13.02
N GLU A 1107 7.27 77.58 13.47
CA GLU A 1107 8.59 77.24 13.98
C GLU A 1107 8.50 76.75 15.43
N SER A 1108 9.45 75.88 15.74
CA SER A 1108 9.86 75.35 17.05
C SER A 1108 9.17 74.05 17.53
N PRO A 1109 9.91 73.16 18.24
CA PRO A 1109 11.17 73.46 18.90
C PRO A 1109 12.39 72.85 18.21
N GLN A 1110 13.36 73.73 18.01
CA GLN A 1110 14.76 73.40 18.23
C GLN A 1110 14.87 72.78 19.63
N SER A 1111 14.97 71.45 19.73
CA SER A 1111 15.43 70.77 20.94
C SER A 1111 16.63 69.91 20.59
N ASP A 1112 17.77 70.54 20.76
CA ASP A 1112 18.99 69.99 21.35
C ASP A 1112 19.66 68.77 20.71
N ARG A 1113 20.89 69.01 20.27
CA ARG A 1113 21.87 68.07 19.71
C ARG A 1113 22.41 67.06 20.74
N THR A 1114 21.65 66.81 21.81
CA THR A 1114 22.08 66.04 22.98
C THR A 1114 21.18 64.82 23.24
N ASN A 1115 19.99 64.71 22.62
CA ASN A 1115 19.05 63.60 22.88
C ASN A 1115 18.92 62.54 21.77
N ASP A 1116 19.35 62.82 20.53
CA ASP A 1116 19.41 61.79 19.47
C ASP A 1116 20.67 60.92 19.54
N ILE A 1117 21.72 61.39 20.22
CA ILE A 1117 22.82 60.52 20.66
C ILE A 1117 22.30 59.58 21.76
N LEU A 1118 21.47 60.01 22.71
CA LEU A 1118 20.97 59.09 23.75
C LEU A 1118 19.94 58.05 23.26
N LYS A 1119 19.11 58.33 22.24
CA LYS A 1119 18.15 57.32 21.72
C LYS A 1119 18.74 56.34 20.70
N THR A 1120 19.81 56.71 20.00
CA THR A 1120 20.56 55.77 19.13
C THR A 1120 21.73 55.08 19.86
N THR A 1121 22.19 55.62 21.00
CA THR A 1121 23.32 55.05 21.78
C THR A 1121 22.88 54.17 22.96
N ILE A 1122 21.62 54.19 23.41
CA ILE A 1122 21.16 53.26 24.46
C ILE A 1122 20.98 51.81 23.96
N PRO A 1123 20.43 51.51 22.76
CA PRO A 1123 20.39 50.13 22.26
C PRO A 1123 21.76 49.60 21.86
N VAL A 1124 22.67 50.47 21.38
CA VAL A 1124 24.05 50.10 21.00
C VAL A 1124 24.97 49.98 22.22
N GLY A 1125 24.77 50.81 23.26
CA GLY A 1125 25.49 50.75 24.53
C GLY A 1125 25.07 49.56 25.40
N ILE A 1126 23.78 49.19 25.39
CA ILE A 1126 23.29 47.96 26.05
C ILE A 1126 23.76 46.72 25.29
N ALA A 1127 23.81 46.75 23.95
CA ALA A 1127 24.35 45.66 23.14
C ALA A 1127 25.88 45.46 23.33
N LEU A 1128 26.66 46.54 23.51
CA LEU A 1128 28.10 46.46 23.77
C LEU A 1128 28.44 46.11 25.23
N ALA A 1129 27.62 46.54 26.21
CA ALA A 1129 27.78 46.16 27.62
C ALA A 1129 27.37 44.70 27.89
N LEU A 1130 26.27 44.22 27.30
CA LEU A 1130 25.85 42.82 27.40
C LEU A 1130 26.80 41.88 26.62
N GLY A 1131 27.35 42.34 25.49
CA GLY A 1131 28.41 41.62 24.76
C GLY A 1131 29.72 41.51 25.56
N SER A 1132 30.06 42.52 26.35
CA SER A 1132 31.28 42.50 27.19
C SER A 1132 31.12 41.65 28.46
N ILE A 1133 29.90 41.56 29.03
CA ILE A 1133 29.59 40.65 30.15
C ILE A 1133 29.59 39.18 29.69
N ALA A 1134 29.10 38.91 28.47
CA ALA A 1134 29.16 37.58 27.86
C ALA A 1134 30.61 37.13 27.55
N PHE A 1135 31.51 38.06 27.23
CA PHE A 1135 32.94 37.75 27.00
C PHE A 1135 33.75 37.54 28.29
N LEU A 1136 33.29 38.07 29.44
CA LEU A 1136 33.88 37.81 30.76
C LEU A 1136 33.38 36.50 31.40
N TYR A 1137 32.25 35.94 30.96
CA TYR A 1137 31.76 34.61 31.37
C TYR A 1137 32.23 33.46 30.47
N LEU A 1138 32.87 33.78 29.33
CA LEU A 1138 33.49 32.82 28.41
C LEU A 1138 35.03 32.77 28.54
N LYS A 1139 35.57 33.27 29.66
CA LYS A 1139 36.95 33.01 30.09
C LYS A 1139 36.97 32.34 31.45
#